data_AF-A0A8T5GYL1-F1
#
_entry.id   AF-A0A8T5GYL1-F1
#
_cell.length_a   1.000
_cell.length_b   1.000
_cell.length_c   1.000
_cell.angle_alpha   90.00
_cell.angle_beta   90.00
_cell.angle_gamma   90.00
#
_symmetry.space_group_name_H-M   'P 1'
#
loop_
_entity.id
_entity.type
_entity.pdbx_description
1 polymer ?
#
loop_
_entity_poly.entity_id
_entity_poly.type
_entity_poly.pdbx_seq_one_letter_code
_entity_poly.pdbx_strand_id
1 'polypeptide(L)'
;MRLTRFGILGFFMMILIASQSPAIDASSTGKHNSSSGCSCHYNSDALPGINHNFPVAYHAGQTYSISMSLSAGSSGGFSVSVDKGSFSNAGTGVSVSGASVTHTSSGSTSWTFDWVSPAVNSGTVTVSMAGLMANSNGANSGDAWSTDTHSITENVAKNYAPVASNLALNPSSNAESNSDISVTYTYSDADGDAESGTQINWLKDGNIVSTYSGLTTLPSSATSVGEVWKVTIKPKDGTDFGMLVESDTVNITNPVDTDTDGDGYGDSIDEFPNDPNEWVDTDGDGVGDNADAFDDDPTETVDSDGDGTGDNSDAFPNDATETVDSDGDGTGNNADAFPNDASETLDSDGDGTGDNSDAFDDDPTETVDTDGDGTGDNADAFDDDPTETVDTDGDGVGDNADEFDNDPTETVDTDGDGTGDNSDAFPDDSSESSDTDSDGVGDNADAFPSDNSETVDTDGDGTGDNSDLDDDDDGTSDVNDAFPLDSSESTDSDLDGIGDNADDDDDADGILDTDDASHPSNAGKLDTDGDDIIDEVDPDDDGDDVIDTVDAFPKDKNESMDSDEDGVGNNADAFDNDPSETVDSDGDMVGDNSDLYPDDPSESADTDGDGVGDNADAFPNDASETKDSDGDGVGDIEQQASEDKAKRNKIIIIVALVLISGAVATVLFMRNGRDETVKDFSASQELASMNPVMQTPSVTQQPTMEQPVVQQPVAEPTILQQWTDESGYTWRSMSDGSMAWWTGTEWQKR
;
A
#
# COMPACT_ATOMS: atom_id res chain seq x y z
N MET A 1 -59.58 12.76 -99.47
CA MET A 1 -59.51 14.16 -99.94
C MET A 1 -58.20 14.73 -99.41
N ARG A 2 -57.39 15.26 -100.32
CA ARG A 2 -55.92 15.49 -100.27
C ARG A 2 -55.64 16.94 -99.85
N LEU A 3 -54.50 17.38 -99.32
CA LEU A 3 -53.14 16.89 -99.15
C LEU A 3 -52.58 17.73 -97.96
N THR A 4 -51.57 17.31 -97.21
CA THR A 4 -50.20 17.66 -97.62
C THR A 4 -49.20 16.90 -96.76
N ARG A 5 -48.25 16.27 -97.45
CA ARG A 5 -47.08 15.59 -96.91
C ARG A 5 -45.87 16.01 -97.76
N PHE A 6 -44.77 16.25 -97.04
CA PHE A 6 -43.41 15.79 -97.31
C PHE A 6 -42.54 16.39 -98.41
N GLY A 7 -41.28 16.57 -97.97
CA GLY A 7 -40.06 16.25 -98.70
C GLY A 7 -39.21 17.48 -99.02
N ILE A 8 -37.87 17.45 -99.01
CA ILE A 8 -36.90 16.36 -98.90
C ILE A 8 -35.49 17.02 -99.01
N LEU A 9 -34.44 16.36 -98.49
CA LEU A 9 -33.00 16.44 -98.86
C LEU A 9 -32.18 17.75 -98.70
N GLY A 10 -31.27 17.74 -97.72
CA GLY A 10 -29.82 17.53 -97.86
C GLY A 10 -28.97 18.34 -98.86
N PHE A 11 -28.02 19.13 -98.33
CA PHE A 11 -26.71 19.40 -98.95
C PHE A 11 -25.67 19.76 -97.87
N PHE A 12 -24.46 19.20 -97.96
CA PHE A 12 -23.30 19.45 -97.09
C PHE A 12 -22.42 20.56 -97.70
N MET A 13 -22.02 21.59 -96.95
CA MET A 13 -20.76 22.34 -97.17
C MET A 13 -20.43 23.24 -95.97
N MET A 14 -19.29 22.96 -95.34
CA MET A 14 -18.42 23.80 -94.50
C MET A 14 -18.76 25.30 -94.38
N ILE A 15 -18.96 25.77 -93.15
CA ILE A 15 -18.56 27.12 -92.73
C ILE A 15 -17.88 27.02 -91.36
N LEU A 16 -16.59 27.32 -91.34
CA LEU A 16 -15.86 27.81 -90.17
C LEU A 16 -16.64 29.02 -89.61
N ILE A 17 -17.29 28.86 -88.47
CA ILE A 17 -17.62 29.98 -87.60
C ILE A 17 -16.63 29.91 -86.45
N ALA A 18 -15.65 30.79 -86.50
CA ALA A 18 -14.77 31.10 -85.41
C ALA A 18 -15.58 31.43 -84.16
N SER A 19 -15.13 30.86 -83.06
CA SER A 19 -15.39 31.24 -81.68
C SER A 19 -15.72 32.74 -81.51
N GLN A 20 -16.94 33.02 -81.05
CA GLN A 20 -17.16 34.12 -80.12
C GLN A 20 -17.70 33.48 -78.85
N SER A 21 -16.78 33.19 -77.91
CA SER A 21 -17.14 32.92 -76.53
C SER A 21 -17.95 34.12 -76.02
N PRO A 22 -19.17 33.96 -75.49
CA PRO A 22 -19.80 35.05 -74.75
C PRO A 22 -18.86 35.43 -73.62
N ALA A 23 -18.44 36.69 -73.58
CA ALA A 23 -17.63 37.23 -72.50
C ALA A 23 -18.44 37.16 -71.21
N ILE A 24 -18.06 36.26 -70.30
CA ILE A 24 -18.60 36.22 -68.96
C ILE A 24 -17.65 37.03 -68.08
N ASP A 25 -17.95 38.32 -67.91
CA ASP A 25 -17.21 39.21 -67.01
C ASP A 25 -17.77 39.08 -65.57
N ALA A 26 -16.95 38.64 -64.62
CA ALA A 26 -17.34 38.53 -63.21
C ALA A 26 -16.81 39.75 -62.42
N SER A 27 -17.67 40.72 -62.08
CA SER A 27 -17.29 41.86 -61.25
C SER A 27 -17.37 41.53 -59.75
N SER A 28 -16.42 42.02 -58.96
CA SER A 28 -16.32 41.84 -57.49
C SER A 28 -17.51 42.39 -56.67
N THR A 29 -18.48 43.04 -57.32
CA THR A 29 -19.71 43.54 -56.68
C THR A 29 -20.97 42.75 -57.07
N GLY A 30 -20.82 41.60 -57.75
CA GLY A 30 -21.92 40.65 -57.96
C GLY A 30 -23.07 41.17 -58.82
N LYS A 31 -22.81 42.05 -59.80
CA LYS A 31 -23.83 42.49 -60.78
C LYS A 31 -23.71 41.70 -62.08
N HIS A 32 -24.81 41.04 -62.45
CA HIS A 32 -24.97 40.36 -63.72
C HIS A 32 -24.96 41.35 -64.90
N ASN A 33 -24.23 41.01 -65.96
CA ASN A 33 -24.32 41.67 -67.27
C ASN A 33 -24.04 43.20 -67.25
N SER A 34 -23.14 43.67 -66.37
CA SER A 34 -22.68 45.07 -66.35
C SER A 34 -21.24 45.18 -66.89
N SER A 35 -21.14 45.83 -68.05
CA SER A 35 -19.92 46.03 -68.83
C SER A 35 -19.00 47.11 -68.24
N SER A 36 -17.98 46.68 -67.49
CA SER A 36 -16.70 47.41 -67.35
C SER A 36 -15.64 46.54 -66.66
N GLY A 37 -15.26 45.43 -67.31
CA GLY A 37 -13.89 44.91 -67.32
C GLY A 37 -13.52 43.79 -66.34
N CYS A 38 -13.48 42.55 -66.82
CA CYS A 38 -12.40 41.61 -66.48
C CYS A 38 -11.46 41.33 -67.66
N SER A 39 -11.53 42.13 -68.73
CA SER A 39 -10.51 42.21 -69.79
C SER A 39 -9.16 42.77 -69.32
N CYS A 40 -9.02 42.97 -68.02
CA CYS A 40 -7.85 43.56 -67.38
C CYS A 40 -6.90 42.49 -66.81
N HIS A 41 -7.33 41.22 -66.71
CA HIS A 41 -6.54 40.15 -66.09
C HIS A 41 -5.79 39.31 -67.13
N TYR A 42 -4.46 39.34 -67.06
CA TYR A 42 -3.59 38.72 -68.06
C TYR A 42 -3.08 37.36 -67.58
N ASN A 43 -3.43 36.34 -68.37
CA ASN A 43 -3.32 34.92 -68.08
C ASN A 43 -1.90 34.49 -67.65
N SER A 44 -1.79 33.81 -66.52
CA SER A 44 -0.63 32.95 -66.21
C SER A 44 -0.80 31.59 -66.91
N ASP A 45 0.28 30.87 -67.22
CA ASP A 45 0.23 29.65 -68.05
C ASP A 45 -0.61 28.49 -67.45
N ALA A 46 -1.10 28.61 -66.21
CA ALA A 46 -1.95 27.63 -65.55
C ALA A 46 -3.42 28.11 -65.45
N LEU A 47 -4.31 27.57 -66.29
CA LEU A 47 -5.74 27.83 -66.26
C LEU A 47 -6.44 27.08 -65.10
N PRO A 48 -7.39 27.70 -64.36
CA PRO A 48 -8.20 26.98 -63.38
C PRO A 48 -9.10 25.94 -64.06
N GLY A 49 -9.15 24.72 -63.53
CA GLY A 49 -10.24 23.79 -63.84
C GLY A 49 -11.52 24.21 -63.11
N ILE A 50 -12.65 24.23 -63.81
CA ILE A 50 -13.98 24.42 -63.23
C ILE A 50 -14.57 23.04 -62.97
N ASN A 51 -14.77 22.69 -61.70
CA ASN A 51 -15.42 21.44 -61.31
C ASN A 51 -16.87 21.72 -60.94
N HIS A 52 -17.83 21.02 -61.55
CA HIS A 52 -19.26 21.13 -61.23
C HIS A 52 -19.97 19.78 -61.35
N ASN A 53 -21.18 19.69 -60.80
CA ASN A 53 -22.02 18.48 -60.84
C ASN A 53 -23.36 18.66 -61.57
N PHE A 54 -23.49 19.62 -62.50
CA PHE A 54 -24.68 19.73 -63.34
C PHE A 54 -25.02 18.37 -64.02
N PRO A 55 -26.30 17.93 -64.01
CA PRO A 55 -26.69 16.64 -64.56
C PRO A 55 -26.56 16.63 -66.09
N VAL A 56 -26.48 15.46 -66.72
CA VAL A 56 -26.45 15.34 -68.21
C VAL A 56 -27.84 15.34 -68.84
N ALA A 57 -28.87 15.03 -68.06
CA ALA A 57 -30.27 15.07 -68.46
C ALA A 57 -31.15 15.55 -67.32
N TYR A 58 -32.33 16.08 -67.62
CA TYR A 58 -33.28 16.52 -66.61
C TYR A 58 -34.69 15.97 -66.82
N HIS A 59 -35.38 15.71 -65.72
CA HIS A 59 -36.84 15.64 -65.68
C HIS A 59 -37.41 17.02 -65.40
N ALA A 60 -38.44 17.40 -66.15
CA ALA A 60 -38.97 18.75 -66.13
C ALA A 60 -39.48 19.20 -64.76
N GLY A 61 -39.13 20.43 -64.38
CA GLY A 61 -39.52 21.06 -63.11
C GLY A 61 -38.76 20.57 -61.88
N GLN A 62 -37.79 19.65 -62.04
CA GLN A 62 -36.97 19.17 -60.93
C GLN A 62 -35.89 20.18 -60.54
N THR A 63 -35.60 20.27 -59.23
CA THR A 63 -34.51 21.07 -58.66
C THR A 63 -33.29 20.19 -58.39
N TYR A 64 -32.11 20.66 -58.79
CA TYR A 64 -30.82 20.00 -58.63
C TYR A 64 -29.89 20.88 -57.79
N SER A 65 -29.32 20.34 -56.71
CA SER A 65 -28.31 21.06 -55.93
C SER A 65 -26.95 20.99 -56.59
N ILE A 66 -26.45 22.16 -57.00
CA ILE A 66 -25.20 22.30 -57.73
C ILE A 66 -24.09 22.74 -56.78
N SER A 67 -22.98 22.02 -56.82
CA SER A 67 -21.71 22.46 -56.27
C SER A 67 -20.77 22.81 -57.41
N MET A 68 -20.08 23.94 -57.27
CA MET A 68 -19.09 24.42 -58.23
C MET A 68 -17.83 24.85 -57.48
N SER A 69 -16.66 24.46 -57.96
CA SER A 69 -15.37 24.86 -57.39
C SER A 69 -14.30 25.05 -58.45
N LEU A 70 -13.23 25.75 -58.08
CA LEU A 70 -12.03 25.93 -58.90
C LEU A 70 -10.91 25.00 -58.40
N SER A 71 -10.11 24.47 -59.34
CA SER A 71 -9.12 23.42 -59.06
C SER A 71 -7.91 23.83 -58.20
N ALA A 72 -7.67 25.13 -57.97
CA ALA A 72 -6.58 25.65 -57.13
C ALA A 72 -6.88 27.10 -56.67
N GLY A 73 -6.07 27.64 -55.75
CA GLY A 73 -6.12 29.05 -55.31
C GLY A 73 -6.89 29.31 -54.01
N SER A 74 -6.53 30.41 -53.33
CA SER A 74 -7.15 30.85 -52.05
C SER A 74 -8.11 32.03 -52.21
N SER A 75 -8.22 32.59 -53.41
CA SER A 75 -9.07 33.74 -53.71
C SER A 75 -9.46 33.70 -55.19
N GLY A 76 -10.70 34.07 -55.49
CA GLY A 76 -11.25 33.95 -56.83
C GLY A 76 -12.73 34.31 -56.90
N GLY A 77 -13.34 33.94 -58.02
CA GLY A 77 -14.74 34.18 -58.29
C GLY A 77 -15.26 33.30 -59.42
N PHE A 78 -16.57 33.18 -59.51
CA PHE A 78 -17.23 32.47 -60.60
C PHE A 78 -18.45 33.24 -61.10
N SER A 79 -18.92 32.85 -62.28
CA SER A 79 -20.21 33.25 -62.83
C SER A 79 -20.77 32.10 -63.66
N VAL A 80 -22.01 31.71 -63.39
CA VAL A 80 -22.76 30.72 -64.17
C VAL A 80 -24.05 31.33 -64.68
N SER A 81 -24.42 30.99 -65.91
CA SER A 81 -25.73 31.31 -66.49
C SER A 81 -26.31 30.11 -67.24
N VAL A 82 -27.62 29.95 -67.20
CA VAL A 82 -28.37 28.97 -68.01
C VAL A 82 -29.27 29.66 -69.00
N ASP A 83 -29.48 29.06 -70.17
CA ASP A 83 -30.44 29.57 -71.16
C ASP A 83 -31.91 29.28 -70.76
N LYS A 84 -32.14 28.22 -69.97
CA LYS A 84 -33.45 27.78 -69.49
C LYS A 84 -33.40 27.29 -68.04
N GLY A 85 -34.53 27.42 -67.35
CA GLY A 85 -34.62 27.19 -65.91
C GLY A 85 -34.16 28.41 -65.12
N SER A 86 -34.00 28.23 -63.81
CA SER A 86 -33.59 29.30 -62.90
C SER A 86 -32.77 28.77 -61.74
N PHE A 87 -31.87 29.59 -61.21
CA PHE A 87 -31.16 29.29 -59.99
C PHE A 87 -31.93 29.78 -58.76
N SER A 88 -31.71 29.13 -57.63
CA SER A 88 -32.24 29.49 -56.32
C SER A 88 -31.29 29.03 -55.21
N ASN A 89 -31.66 29.32 -53.95
CA ASN A 89 -30.98 28.80 -52.76
C ASN A 89 -29.44 29.02 -52.77
N ALA A 90 -29.04 30.28 -52.90
CA ALA A 90 -27.64 30.68 -52.92
C ALA A 90 -26.94 30.32 -51.59
N GLY A 91 -25.87 29.54 -51.66
CA GLY A 91 -24.99 29.29 -50.52
C GLY A 91 -24.20 30.53 -50.06
N THR A 92 -23.40 30.36 -49.01
CA THR A 92 -22.56 31.44 -48.48
C THR A 92 -21.63 32.00 -49.57
N GLY A 93 -21.57 33.33 -49.70
CA GLY A 93 -20.72 33.99 -50.69
C GLY A 93 -21.24 33.92 -52.13
N VAL A 94 -22.51 33.55 -52.33
CA VAL A 94 -23.17 33.44 -53.64
C VAL A 94 -24.33 34.44 -53.75
N SER A 95 -24.51 35.01 -54.94
CA SER A 95 -25.69 35.79 -55.30
C SER A 95 -26.35 35.18 -56.53
N VAL A 96 -27.66 34.98 -56.45
CA VAL A 96 -28.49 34.45 -57.53
C VAL A 96 -29.37 35.57 -58.08
N SER A 97 -29.47 35.62 -59.41
CA SER A 97 -30.41 36.47 -60.12
C SER A 97 -31.03 35.69 -61.28
N GLY A 98 -32.17 35.07 -61.03
CA GLY A 98 -32.92 34.30 -62.03
C GLY A 98 -32.07 33.19 -62.64
N ALA A 99 -31.81 33.28 -63.95
CA ALA A 99 -31.04 32.28 -64.69
C ALA A 99 -29.51 32.46 -64.58
N SER A 100 -29.01 33.26 -63.64
CA SER A 100 -27.59 33.43 -63.43
C SER A 100 -27.22 33.47 -61.95
N VAL A 101 -25.98 33.08 -61.64
CA VAL A 101 -25.43 33.02 -60.29
C VAL A 101 -23.95 33.40 -60.30
N THR A 102 -23.49 34.14 -59.29
CA THR A 102 -22.11 34.62 -59.17
C THR A 102 -21.68 34.69 -57.71
N HIS A 103 -20.39 34.90 -57.48
CA HIS A 103 -19.83 35.12 -56.14
C HIS A 103 -20.11 36.54 -55.62
N THR A 104 -20.16 36.71 -54.29
CA THR A 104 -20.26 38.03 -53.60
C THR A 104 -19.00 38.41 -52.83
N SER A 105 -18.02 37.50 -52.74
CA SER A 105 -16.74 37.77 -52.08
C SER A 105 -15.60 37.05 -52.81
N SER A 106 -14.43 37.67 -52.87
CA SER A 106 -13.27 37.15 -53.59
C SER A 106 -12.44 36.13 -52.81
N GLY A 107 -12.80 35.81 -51.56
CA GLY A 107 -12.03 34.92 -50.68
C GLY A 107 -12.41 33.44 -50.78
N SER A 108 -13.33 33.07 -51.67
CA SER A 108 -13.82 31.70 -51.82
C SER A 108 -13.48 31.15 -53.20
N THR A 109 -13.32 29.83 -53.29
CA THR A 109 -13.08 29.11 -54.55
C THR A 109 -14.04 27.93 -54.73
N SER A 110 -15.04 27.78 -53.86
CA SER A 110 -16.09 26.77 -53.92
C SER A 110 -17.42 27.36 -53.46
N TRP A 111 -18.50 26.96 -54.14
CA TRP A 111 -19.83 27.54 -53.98
C TRP A 111 -20.91 26.49 -54.23
N THR A 112 -22.07 26.70 -53.63
CA THR A 112 -23.26 25.87 -53.82
C THR A 112 -24.48 26.73 -54.13
N PHE A 113 -25.34 26.23 -55.00
CA PHE A 113 -26.63 26.85 -55.37
C PHE A 113 -27.51 25.80 -56.03
N ASP A 114 -28.82 25.99 -56.04
CA ASP A 114 -29.75 25.07 -56.68
C ASP A 114 -30.09 25.53 -58.11
N TRP A 115 -30.18 24.60 -59.05
CA TRP A 115 -30.74 24.83 -60.39
C TRP A 115 -32.10 24.13 -60.52
N VAL A 116 -33.15 24.91 -60.78
CA VAL A 116 -34.49 24.41 -61.10
C VAL A 116 -34.62 24.30 -62.61
N SER A 117 -34.77 23.06 -63.10
CA SER A 117 -34.94 22.75 -64.51
C SER A 117 -36.27 23.27 -65.08
N PRO A 118 -36.36 23.54 -66.40
CA PRO A 118 -37.56 24.11 -67.00
C PRO A 118 -38.72 23.10 -67.09
N ALA A 119 -39.90 23.58 -67.47
CA ALA A 119 -41.11 22.75 -67.62
C ALA A 119 -41.03 21.75 -68.79
N VAL A 120 -41.96 20.80 -68.84
CA VAL A 120 -41.92 19.67 -69.78
C VAL A 120 -41.95 20.11 -71.24
N ASN A 121 -41.20 19.42 -72.10
CA ASN A 121 -40.93 19.71 -73.51
C ASN A 121 -40.11 21.00 -73.76
N SER A 122 -39.32 21.45 -72.79
CA SER A 122 -38.40 22.58 -72.98
C SER A 122 -37.12 22.23 -73.76
N GLY A 123 -36.84 20.95 -73.96
CA GLY A 123 -35.67 20.45 -74.70
C GLY A 123 -34.35 20.68 -73.97
N THR A 124 -33.21 20.57 -74.67
CA THR A 124 -31.89 20.68 -74.01
C THR A 124 -31.64 22.09 -73.45
N VAL A 125 -31.10 22.15 -72.22
CA VAL A 125 -30.61 23.35 -71.53
C VAL A 125 -29.09 23.44 -71.70
N THR A 126 -28.56 24.64 -71.92
CA THR A 126 -27.12 24.93 -71.94
C THR A 126 -26.73 25.81 -70.77
N VAL A 127 -25.78 25.32 -69.97
CA VAL A 127 -25.12 26.03 -68.87
C VAL A 127 -23.81 26.60 -69.40
N SER A 128 -23.55 27.89 -69.15
CA SER A 128 -22.27 28.55 -69.42
C SER A 128 -21.65 29.01 -68.12
N MET A 129 -20.37 28.68 -67.93
CA MET A 129 -19.65 28.88 -66.68
C MET A 129 -18.34 29.61 -66.93
N ALA A 130 -17.94 30.44 -65.96
CA ALA A 130 -16.64 31.08 -65.91
C ALA A 130 -16.10 31.05 -64.48
N GLY A 131 -14.79 30.85 -64.35
CA GLY A 131 -14.07 30.80 -63.08
C GLY A 131 -12.78 31.63 -63.16
N LEU A 132 -12.49 32.41 -62.12
CA LEU A 132 -11.30 33.24 -62.01
C LEU A 132 -10.59 32.93 -60.68
N MET A 133 -9.27 32.75 -60.75
CA MET A 133 -8.36 32.68 -59.60
C MET A 133 -7.55 33.97 -59.52
N ALA A 134 -7.59 34.63 -58.38
CA ALA A 134 -6.80 35.82 -58.10
C ALA A 134 -5.56 35.45 -57.25
N ASN A 135 -4.40 36.02 -57.57
CA ASN A 135 -3.16 35.83 -56.80
C ASN A 135 -3.04 36.78 -55.58
N SER A 136 -4.10 37.53 -55.29
CA SER A 136 -4.24 38.44 -54.14
C SER A 136 -3.21 39.58 -54.06
N ASN A 137 -2.51 39.91 -55.15
CA ASN A 137 -1.56 41.04 -55.19
C ASN A 137 -2.25 42.41 -55.40
N GLY A 138 -3.58 42.43 -55.58
CA GLY A 138 -4.37 43.64 -55.79
C GLY A 138 -4.24 44.28 -57.18
N ALA A 139 -3.51 43.65 -58.10
CA ALA A 139 -3.35 44.03 -59.50
C ALA A 139 -3.91 42.93 -60.41
N ASN A 140 -4.11 43.23 -61.69
CA ASN A 140 -4.75 42.29 -62.61
C ASN A 140 -3.75 41.35 -63.32
N SER A 141 -2.45 41.57 -63.14
CA SER A 141 -1.41 40.74 -63.72
C SER A 141 -1.15 39.49 -62.88
N GLY A 142 -1.07 38.33 -63.54
CA GLY A 142 -0.74 37.05 -62.90
C GLY A 142 -1.94 36.30 -62.32
N ASP A 143 -3.16 36.75 -62.62
CA ASP A 143 -4.39 36.02 -62.36
C ASP A 143 -4.70 35.05 -63.51
N ALA A 144 -5.53 34.05 -63.27
CA ALA A 144 -5.90 33.04 -64.26
C ALA A 144 -7.41 32.83 -64.28
N TRP A 145 -8.00 32.65 -65.47
CA TRP A 145 -9.43 32.42 -65.61
C TRP A 145 -9.73 31.43 -66.73
N SER A 146 -10.84 30.71 -66.62
CA SER A 146 -11.32 29.75 -67.61
C SER A 146 -12.84 29.82 -67.75
N THR A 147 -13.36 29.26 -68.85
CA THR A 147 -14.79 29.12 -69.10
C THR A 147 -15.10 27.70 -69.53
N ASP A 148 -16.29 27.22 -69.21
CA ASP A 148 -16.79 25.92 -69.64
C ASP A 148 -18.29 25.99 -69.99
N THR A 149 -18.78 25.06 -70.78
CA THR A 149 -20.21 24.94 -71.12
C THR A 149 -20.68 23.50 -70.99
N HIS A 150 -21.85 23.30 -70.40
CA HIS A 150 -22.45 21.98 -70.19
C HIS A 150 -23.88 21.92 -70.73
N SER A 151 -24.25 20.84 -71.40
CA SER A 151 -25.61 20.65 -71.93
C SER A 151 -26.37 19.58 -71.15
N ILE A 152 -27.65 19.86 -70.86
CA ILE A 152 -28.54 19.01 -70.08
C ILE A 152 -29.79 18.70 -70.92
N THR A 153 -29.95 17.46 -71.38
CA THR A 153 -31.06 17.08 -72.28
C THR A 153 -32.33 16.69 -71.51
N GLU A 154 -33.49 17.11 -71.99
CA GLU A 154 -34.77 16.71 -71.38
C GLU A 154 -35.12 15.24 -71.63
N ASN A 155 -35.58 14.56 -70.57
CA ASN A 155 -36.04 13.17 -70.67
C ASN A 155 -37.59 13.11 -70.77
N VAL A 156 -38.13 12.68 -71.92
CA VAL A 156 -39.58 12.53 -72.18
C VAL A 156 -39.91 11.09 -72.59
N ALA A 157 -40.81 10.41 -71.86
CA ALA A 157 -41.28 9.04 -72.17
C ALA A 157 -42.35 9.01 -73.29
N LYS A 158 -42.43 7.93 -74.07
CA LYS A 158 -43.33 7.76 -75.24
C LYS A 158 -44.12 6.44 -75.14
N ASN A 159 -45.44 6.49 -75.41
CA ASN A 159 -46.36 5.33 -75.33
C ASN A 159 -46.28 4.38 -76.55
N TYR A 160 -46.46 3.06 -76.34
CA TYR A 160 -46.71 2.07 -77.39
C TYR A 160 -48.07 1.36 -77.16
N ALA A 161 -48.50 0.51 -78.11
CA ALA A 161 -49.78 -0.20 -78.03
C ALA A 161 -49.54 -1.72 -77.82
N PRO A 162 -50.44 -2.44 -77.13
CA PRO A 162 -50.15 -3.78 -76.64
C PRO A 162 -50.34 -4.88 -77.69
N VAL A 163 -49.82 -6.07 -77.40
CA VAL A 163 -49.91 -7.28 -78.23
C VAL A 163 -50.36 -8.47 -77.39
N ALA A 164 -51.31 -9.25 -77.93
CA ALA A 164 -51.72 -10.54 -77.40
C ALA A 164 -51.07 -11.65 -78.22
N SER A 165 -50.43 -12.61 -77.55
CA SER A 165 -49.73 -13.74 -78.16
C SER A 165 -50.04 -15.04 -77.41
N ASN A 166 -49.57 -16.18 -77.92
CA ASN A 166 -49.78 -17.51 -77.31
C ASN A 166 -51.25 -17.82 -76.99
N LEU A 167 -52.16 -17.36 -77.85
CA LEU A 167 -53.59 -17.63 -77.68
C LEU A 167 -53.85 -19.13 -77.84
N ALA A 168 -54.28 -19.79 -76.78
CA ALA A 168 -54.58 -21.21 -76.75
C ALA A 168 -55.90 -21.49 -76.05
N LEU A 169 -56.63 -22.49 -76.54
CA LEU A 169 -57.76 -23.07 -75.84
C LEU A 169 -57.31 -24.30 -75.06
N ASN A 170 -57.89 -24.53 -73.90
CA ASN A 170 -57.75 -25.76 -73.15
C ASN A 170 -59.14 -26.31 -72.79
N PRO A 171 -59.51 -27.49 -73.30
CA PRO A 171 -58.73 -28.32 -74.23
C PRO A 171 -58.65 -27.71 -75.64
N SER A 172 -57.56 -27.99 -76.35
CA SER A 172 -57.17 -27.25 -77.56
C SER A 172 -57.83 -27.70 -78.87
N SER A 173 -58.48 -28.87 -78.88
CA SER A 173 -59.06 -29.45 -80.10
C SER A 173 -60.38 -30.19 -79.88
N ASN A 174 -60.48 -30.99 -78.82
CA ASN A 174 -61.73 -31.61 -78.38
C ASN A 174 -61.93 -31.39 -76.88
N ALA A 175 -63.12 -30.94 -76.48
CA ALA A 175 -63.55 -30.90 -75.09
C ALA A 175 -64.62 -31.95 -74.84
N GLU A 176 -64.64 -32.57 -73.67
CA GLU A 176 -65.78 -33.39 -73.27
C GLU A 176 -66.97 -32.51 -72.89
N SER A 177 -68.21 -32.96 -73.09
CA SER A 177 -69.40 -32.14 -72.84
C SER A 177 -69.63 -31.75 -71.37
N ASN A 178 -68.92 -32.39 -70.44
CA ASN A 178 -68.90 -32.06 -69.01
C ASN A 178 -67.70 -31.19 -68.61
N SER A 179 -66.83 -30.80 -69.55
CA SER A 179 -65.61 -30.07 -69.29
C SER A 179 -65.69 -28.62 -69.78
N ASP A 180 -65.25 -27.69 -68.93
CA ASP A 180 -65.13 -26.29 -69.27
C ASP A 180 -64.01 -26.07 -70.30
N ILE A 181 -64.16 -25.07 -71.18
CA ILE A 181 -63.12 -24.66 -72.13
C ILE A 181 -62.56 -23.33 -71.66
N SER A 182 -61.28 -23.30 -71.29
CA SER A 182 -60.58 -22.07 -70.92
C SER A 182 -59.79 -21.52 -72.10
N VAL A 183 -59.64 -20.20 -72.15
CA VAL A 183 -58.70 -19.51 -73.03
C VAL A 183 -57.56 -18.94 -72.20
N THR A 184 -56.35 -19.14 -72.69
CA THR A 184 -55.15 -18.46 -72.20
C THR A 184 -54.50 -17.68 -73.34
N TYR A 185 -53.91 -16.55 -72.99
CA TYR A 185 -53.09 -15.74 -73.89
C TYR A 185 -52.10 -14.94 -73.05
N THR A 186 -51.02 -14.50 -73.69
CA THR A 186 -50.03 -13.61 -73.09
C THR A 186 -50.28 -12.20 -73.59
N TYR A 187 -50.63 -11.30 -72.67
CA TYR A 187 -50.60 -9.86 -72.91
C TYR A 187 -49.16 -9.34 -72.76
N SER A 188 -48.75 -8.45 -73.66
CA SER A 188 -47.45 -7.78 -73.58
C SER A 188 -47.57 -6.36 -74.12
N ASP A 189 -46.92 -5.42 -73.45
CA ASP A 189 -46.84 -4.03 -73.85
C ASP A 189 -45.38 -3.55 -73.79
N ALA A 190 -44.95 -2.72 -74.74
CA ALA A 190 -43.53 -2.40 -74.92
C ALA A 190 -43.00 -1.35 -73.92
N ASP A 191 -43.88 -0.53 -73.38
CA ASP A 191 -43.63 0.44 -72.32
C ASP A 191 -44.15 -0.01 -70.95
N GLY A 192 -44.79 -1.18 -70.91
CA GLY A 192 -45.12 -1.90 -69.69
C GLY A 192 -46.48 -1.50 -69.10
N ASP A 193 -47.35 -0.89 -69.90
CA ASP A 193 -48.69 -0.55 -69.47
C ASP A 193 -49.50 -1.82 -69.17
N ALA A 194 -50.18 -1.82 -68.03
CA ALA A 194 -50.97 -2.96 -67.58
C ALA A 194 -52.22 -3.16 -68.46
N GLU A 195 -52.61 -4.42 -68.65
CA GLU A 195 -53.80 -4.77 -69.41
C GLU A 195 -55.07 -4.17 -68.78
N SER A 196 -55.81 -3.38 -69.55
CA SER A 196 -57.05 -2.76 -69.12
C SER A 196 -58.01 -2.49 -70.29
N GLY A 197 -59.14 -3.21 -70.30
CA GLY A 197 -60.19 -3.05 -71.31
C GLY A 197 -60.05 -3.95 -72.54
N THR A 198 -59.26 -5.02 -72.46
CA THR A 198 -59.17 -6.07 -73.48
C THR A 198 -60.53 -6.68 -73.78
N GLN A 199 -60.80 -6.91 -75.07
CA GLN A 199 -62.04 -7.52 -75.53
C GLN A 199 -61.84 -8.99 -75.84
N ILE A 200 -62.52 -9.87 -75.10
CA ILE A 200 -62.57 -11.31 -75.33
C ILE A 200 -63.97 -11.66 -75.83
N ASN A 201 -64.09 -12.37 -76.96
CA ASN A 201 -65.38 -12.78 -77.50
C ASN A 201 -65.34 -14.25 -77.91
N TRP A 202 -66.27 -15.04 -77.38
CA TRP A 202 -66.50 -16.43 -77.80
C TRP A 202 -67.44 -16.48 -78.99
N LEU A 203 -67.12 -17.36 -79.94
CA LEU A 203 -67.87 -17.55 -81.17
C LEU A 203 -68.32 -19.00 -81.28
N LYS A 204 -69.62 -19.17 -81.50
CA LYS A 204 -70.23 -20.45 -81.84
C LYS A 204 -70.55 -20.46 -83.32
N ASP A 205 -69.99 -21.43 -84.04
CA ASP A 205 -70.15 -21.55 -85.50
C ASP A 205 -69.87 -20.22 -86.26
N GLY A 206 -68.87 -19.48 -85.78
CA GLY A 206 -68.43 -18.20 -86.37
C GLY A 206 -69.22 -16.95 -85.96
N ASN A 207 -70.24 -17.06 -85.09
CA ASN A 207 -71.00 -15.91 -84.59
C ASN A 207 -70.67 -15.61 -83.13
N ILE A 208 -70.42 -14.34 -82.79
CA ILE A 208 -70.17 -13.91 -81.41
C ILE A 208 -71.40 -14.22 -80.55
N VAL A 209 -71.18 -14.96 -79.46
CA VAL A 209 -72.19 -15.23 -78.43
C VAL A 209 -71.98 -14.24 -77.29
N SER A 210 -72.68 -13.11 -77.36
CA SER A 210 -72.45 -11.96 -76.47
C SER A 210 -72.58 -12.26 -74.98
N THR A 211 -73.33 -13.30 -74.61
CA THR A 211 -73.48 -13.76 -73.22
C THR A 211 -72.14 -14.16 -72.59
N TYR A 212 -71.19 -14.63 -73.39
CA TYR A 212 -69.88 -15.08 -72.92
C TYR A 212 -68.75 -14.10 -73.26
N SER A 213 -69.06 -12.94 -73.84
CA SER A 213 -68.07 -11.89 -74.07
C SER A 213 -67.46 -11.41 -72.76
N GLY A 214 -66.13 -11.31 -72.72
CA GLY A 214 -65.34 -10.93 -71.55
C GLY A 214 -64.93 -12.09 -70.64
N LEU A 215 -65.45 -13.31 -70.86
CA LEU A 215 -65.08 -14.47 -70.06
C LEU A 215 -63.84 -15.16 -70.62
N THR A 216 -62.93 -15.56 -69.74
CA THR A 216 -61.77 -16.40 -70.06
C THR A 216 -62.09 -17.90 -70.03
N THR A 217 -63.30 -18.27 -69.58
CA THR A 217 -63.76 -19.66 -69.57
C THR A 217 -65.17 -19.73 -70.13
N LEU A 218 -65.37 -20.64 -71.08
CA LEU A 218 -66.66 -21.08 -71.57
C LEU A 218 -67.06 -22.32 -70.74
N PRO A 219 -68.08 -22.22 -69.87
CA PRO A 219 -68.45 -23.34 -69.00
C PRO A 219 -69.02 -24.51 -69.82
N SER A 220 -68.82 -25.73 -69.36
CA SER A 220 -69.36 -26.98 -69.94
C SER A 220 -70.87 -26.91 -70.17
N SER A 221 -71.59 -26.29 -69.23
CA SER A 221 -73.04 -26.01 -69.31
C SER A 221 -73.46 -25.15 -70.52
N ALA A 222 -72.54 -24.40 -71.12
CA ALA A 222 -72.77 -23.61 -72.34
C ALA A 222 -72.60 -24.42 -73.63
N THR A 223 -72.08 -25.65 -73.52
CA THR A 223 -71.69 -26.48 -74.66
C THR A 223 -72.61 -27.69 -74.80
N SER A 224 -72.62 -28.28 -75.98
CA SER A 224 -73.31 -29.55 -76.24
C SER A 224 -72.50 -30.36 -77.26
N VAL A 225 -72.57 -31.69 -77.16
CA VAL A 225 -71.84 -32.61 -78.05
C VAL A 225 -72.11 -32.25 -79.52
N GLY A 226 -71.03 -32.12 -80.30
CA GLY A 226 -71.07 -31.75 -81.72
C GLY A 226 -70.98 -30.25 -82.04
N GLU A 227 -70.91 -29.38 -81.04
CA GLU A 227 -70.68 -27.94 -81.26
C GLU A 227 -69.22 -27.60 -81.55
N VAL A 228 -69.00 -26.51 -82.29
CA VAL A 228 -67.67 -25.97 -82.62
C VAL A 228 -67.53 -24.54 -82.10
N TRP A 229 -66.54 -24.33 -81.24
CA TRP A 229 -66.31 -23.05 -80.56
C TRP A 229 -64.91 -22.49 -80.85
N LYS A 230 -64.77 -21.16 -80.86
CA LYS A 230 -63.49 -20.44 -80.90
C LYS A 230 -63.57 -19.13 -80.13
N VAL A 231 -62.44 -18.48 -79.86
CA VAL A 231 -62.38 -17.18 -79.16
C VAL A 231 -61.52 -16.17 -79.92
N THR A 232 -61.89 -14.89 -79.86
CA THR A 232 -61.08 -13.77 -80.34
C THR A 232 -60.70 -12.84 -79.20
N ILE A 233 -59.48 -12.30 -79.24
CA ILE A 233 -58.94 -11.39 -78.24
C ILE A 233 -58.38 -10.14 -78.92
N LYS A 234 -58.77 -8.96 -78.43
CA LYS A 234 -58.21 -7.68 -78.83
C LYS A 234 -57.66 -6.94 -77.60
N PRO A 235 -56.33 -6.95 -77.38
CA PRO A 235 -55.71 -6.43 -76.16
C PRO A 235 -55.82 -4.91 -76.06
N LYS A 236 -55.89 -4.37 -74.84
CA LYS A 236 -55.90 -2.93 -74.57
C LYS A 236 -55.13 -2.60 -73.30
N ASP A 237 -54.40 -1.49 -73.30
CA ASP A 237 -53.55 -1.01 -72.19
C ASP A 237 -54.22 0.06 -71.32
N GLY A 238 -55.53 0.26 -71.49
CA GLY A 238 -56.29 1.36 -70.91
C GLY A 238 -56.43 2.57 -71.84
N THR A 239 -55.42 2.87 -72.66
CA THR A 239 -55.40 3.97 -73.64
C THR A 239 -55.61 3.48 -75.07
N ASP A 240 -54.71 2.64 -75.59
CA ASP A 240 -54.66 2.18 -76.98
C ASP A 240 -55.03 0.71 -77.11
N PHE A 241 -55.61 0.36 -78.28
CA PHE A 241 -55.93 -1.02 -78.63
C PHE A 241 -54.84 -1.63 -79.50
N GLY A 242 -54.46 -2.86 -79.18
CA GLY A 242 -53.65 -3.71 -80.03
C GLY A 242 -54.42 -4.39 -81.17
N MET A 243 -53.70 -5.24 -81.90
CA MET A 243 -54.26 -6.05 -82.99
C MET A 243 -55.12 -7.20 -82.46
N LEU A 244 -56.22 -7.51 -83.16
CA LEU A 244 -57.10 -8.63 -82.82
C LEU A 244 -56.46 -9.97 -83.25
N VAL A 245 -56.47 -10.96 -82.35
CA VAL A 245 -56.02 -12.33 -82.57
C VAL A 245 -57.16 -13.33 -82.37
N GLU A 246 -57.12 -14.47 -83.06
CA GLU A 246 -58.16 -15.50 -83.01
C GLU A 246 -57.56 -16.88 -82.70
N SER A 247 -58.28 -17.70 -81.95
CA SER A 247 -57.88 -19.08 -81.63
C SER A 247 -58.21 -20.06 -82.75
N ASP A 248 -57.66 -21.27 -82.65
CA ASP A 248 -58.18 -22.46 -83.31
C ASP A 248 -59.57 -22.85 -82.76
N THR A 249 -60.24 -23.79 -83.42
CA THR A 249 -61.58 -24.28 -83.03
C THR A 249 -61.52 -25.52 -82.14
N VAL A 250 -62.39 -25.62 -81.13
CA VAL A 250 -62.58 -26.80 -80.27
C VAL A 250 -63.94 -27.48 -80.52
N ASN A 251 -63.95 -28.81 -80.61
CA ASN A 251 -65.15 -29.64 -80.82
C ASN A 251 -65.61 -30.32 -79.51
N ILE A 252 -66.91 -30.52 -79.29
CA ILE A 252 -67.42 -31.13 -78.04
C ILE A 252 -67.74 -32.65 -78.20
N THR A 253 -67.25 -33.51 -77.29
CA THR A 253 -67.23 -35.01 -77.32
C THR A 253 -67.72 -35.67 -75.98
N ASN A 254 -67.75 -37.02 -75.86
CA ASN A 254 -68.24 -37.77 -74.67
C ASN A 254 -67.11 -38.21 -73.69
N PRO A 255 -67.35 -38.40 -72.36
CA PRO A 255 -66.36 -38.86 -71.35
C PRO A 255 -66.03 -40.36 -71.30
N VAL A 256 -64.86 -40.75 -70.74
CA VAL A 256 -64.34 -42.15 -70.55
C VAL A 256 -63.89 -42.38 -69.08
N ASP A 257 -64.10 -43.58 -68.50
CA ASP A 257 -63.76 -43.95 -67.09
C ASP A 257 -62.64 -45.02 -67.04
N THR A 258 -61.66 -44.88 -66.12
CA THR A 258 -60.41 -45.69 -66.03
C THR A 258 -60.21 -46.31 -64.63
N ASP A 259 -59.39 -47.37 -64.56
CA ASP A 259 -58.96 -48.12 -63.36
C ASP A 259 -57.42 -48.25 -63.48
N THR A 260 -56.71 -47.51 -62.63
CA THR A 260 -55.30 -47.15 -62.83
C THR A 260 -54.32 -48.17 -62.26
N ASP A 261 -54.60 -48.80 -61.11
CA ASP A 261 -53.75 -49.82 -60.51
C ASP A 261 -54.25 -51.26 -60.67
N GLY A 262 -55.49 -51.45 -61.12
CA GLY A 262 -56.04 -52.74 -61.49
C GLY A 262 -56.42 -53.62 -60.29
N ASP A 263 -56.73 -53.01 -59.15
CA ASP A 263 -57.20 -53.70 -57.94
C ASP A 263 -58.68 -54.17 -58.05
N GLY A 264 -59.42 -53.60 -59.01
CA GLY A 264 -60.81 -53.92 -59.32
C GLY A 264 -61.82 -52.83 -58.93
N TYR A 265 -61.37 -51.73 -58.33
CA TYR A 265 -62.13 -50.51 -58.09
C TYR A 265 -61.74 -49.47 -59.16
N GLY A 266 -62.73 -48.77 -59.73
CA GLY A 266 -62.44 -47.75 -60.75
C GLY A 266 -61.93 -46.47 -60.09
N ASP A 267 -61.09 -45.69 -60.77
CA ASP A 267 -60.45 -44.47 -60.25
C ASP A 267 -61.44 -43.47 -59.60
N SER A 268 -62.73 -43.55 -59.97
CA SER A 268 -63.79 -42.68 -59.48
C SER A 268 -64.40 -43.10 -58.14
N ILE A 269 -64.12 -44.30 -57.63
CA ILE A 269 -64.65 -44.85 -56.38
C ILE A 269 -63.57 -45.47 -55.48
N ASP A 270 -62.31 -45.39 -55.91
CA ASP A 270 -61.14 -45.83 -55.17
C ASP A 270 -60.47 -44.61 -54.51
N GLU A 271 -60.27 -44.67 -53.19
CA GLU A 271 -59.64 -43.61 -52.39
C GLU A 271 -58.11 -43.61 -52.58
N PHE A 272 -57.53 -44.76 -52.96
CA PHE A 272 -56.12 -44.95 -53.27
C PHE A 272 -55.91 -45.51 -54.68
N PRO A 273 -56.30 -44.79 -55.76
CA PRO A 273 -56.35 -45.28 -57.15
C PRO A 273 -54.98 -45.56 -57.81
N ASN A 274 -53.90 -45.63 -57.03
CA ASN A 274 -52.58 -46.05 -57.48
C ASN A 274 -51.94 -47.11 -56.57
N ASP A 275 -52.59 -47.51 -55.47
CA ASP A 275 -52.10 -48.54 -54.56
C ASP A 275 -53.01 -49.78 -54.61
N PRO A 276 -52.57 -50.86 -55.28
CA PRO A 276 -53.41 -52.04 -55.44
C PRO A 276 -53.66 -52.85 -54.16
N ASN A 277 -53.18 -52.40 -53.00
CA ASN A 277 -53.44 -53.03 -51.70
C ASN A 277 -54.37 -52.21 -50.79
N GLU A 278 -54.76 -50.99 -51.18
CA GLU A 278 -55.63 -50.12 -50.39
C GLU A 278 -56.75 -49.57 -51.26
N TRP A 279 -57.97 -49.51 -50.74
CA TRP A 279 -59.14 -49.04 -51.49
C TRP A 279 -60.22 -48.38 -50.62
N VAL A 280 -60.10 -48.48 -49.28
CA VAL A 280 -60.93 -47.80 -48.28
C VAL A 280 -60.02 -47.18 -47.22
N ASP A 281 -60.36 -45.96 -46.81
CA ASP A 281 -59.84 -45.24 -45.66
C ASP A 281 -61.03 -44.93 -44.74
N THR A 282 -61.25 -45.74 -43.70
CA THR A 282 -62.47 -45.71 -42.88
C THR A 282 -62.56 -44.48 -42.01
N ASP A 283 -61.44 -44.02 -41.44
CA ASP A 283 -61.39 -42.88 -40.53
C ASP A 283 -60.89 -41.58 -41.20
N GLY A 284 -60.34 -41.68 -42.41
CA GLY A 284 -60.03 -40.57 -43.31
C GLY A 284 -58.68 -39.93 -43.03
N ASP A 285 -57.72 -40.67 -42.48
CA ASP A 285 -56.43 -40.16 -42.04
C ASP A 285 -55.32 -40.26 -43.11
N GLY A 286 -55.59 -40.98 -44.20
CA GLY A 286 -54.72 -41.16 -45.34
C GLY A 286 -53.89 -42.44 -45.35
N VAL A 287 -54.05 -43.31 -44.35
CA VAL A 287 -53.60 -44.71 -44.37
C VAL A 287 -54.80 -45.61 -44.69
N GLY A 288 -54.63 -46.59 -45.57
CA GLY A 288 -55.73 -47.50 -45.91
C GLY A 288 -55.95 -48.55 -44.83
N ASP A 289 -57.21 -49.00 -44.66
CA ASP A 289 -57.65 -49.92 -43.61
C ASP A 289 -56.80 -51.21 -43.53
N ASN A 290 -56.16 -51.66 -44.62
CA ASN A 290 -55.39 -52.90 -44.60
C ASN A 290 -53.97 -52.73 -44.03
N ALA A 291 -53.46 -51.49 -44.01
CA ALA A 291 -52.17 -51.12 -43.44
C ALA A 291 -52.30 -50.46 -42.06
N ASP A 292 -53.49 -50.00 -41.70
CA ASP A 292 -53.76 -49.31 -40.44
C ASP A 292 -53.96 -50.30 -39.27
N ALA A 293 -53.20 -50.09 -38.18
CA ALA A 293 -53.37 -50.85 -36.94
C ALA A 293 -54.62 -50.41 -36.14
N PHE A 294 -55.14 -49.21 -36.41
CA PHE A 294 -56.26 -48.56 -35.75
C PHE A 294 -57.25 -47.95 -36.75
N ASP A 295 -57.81 -48.78 -37.63
CA ASP A 295 -58.75 -48.44 -38.74
C ASP A 295 -60.05 -47.66 -38.38
N ASP A 296 -60.26 -47.32 -37.11
CA ASP A 296 -61.40 -46.54 -36.60
C ASP A 296 -60.94 -45.24 -35.87
N ASP A 297 -59.63 -44.98 -35.71
CA ASP A 297 -59.06 -43.83 -34.99
C ASP A 297 -58.09 -43.03 -35.87
N PRO A 298 -58.52 -41.89 -36.44
CA PRO A 298 -57.73 -41.13 -37.41
C PRO A 298 -56.55 -40.36 -36.79
N THR A 299 -56.21 -40.66 -35.54
CA THR A 299 -55.07 -40.09 -34.83
C THR A 299 -53.96 -41.09 -34.57
N GLU A 300 -54.17 -42.38 -34.87
CA GLU A 300 -53.20 -43.46 -34.65
C GLU A 300 -53.19 -44.37 -35.88
N THR A 301 -51.99 -44.75 -36.36
CA THR A 301 -51.87 -45.62 -37.56
C THR A 301 -50.93 -46.79 -37.35
N VAL A 302 -50.04 -46.69 -36.36
CA VAL A 302 -48.94 -47.62 -36.11
C VAL A 302 -48.94 -47.98 -34.63
N ASP A 303 -48.78 -49.26 -34.34
CA ASP A 303 -48.49 -49.82 -33.02
C ASP A 303 -47.17 -50.59 -33.16
N SER A 304 -46.06 -49.91 -32.88
CA SER A 304 -44.72 -50.37 -33.21
C SER A 304 -44.25 -51.54 -32.32
N ASP A 305 -44.75 -51.65 -31.08
CA ASP A 305 -44.40 -52.73 -30.15
C ASP A 305 -45.53 -53.73 -29.85
N GLY A 306 -46.75 -53.44 -30.28
CA GLY A 306 -47.88 -54.35 -30.26
C GLY A 306 -48.61 -54.42 -28.93
N ASP A 307 -48.51 -53.39 -28.10
CA ASP A 307 -49.09 -53.36 -26.75
C ASP A 307 -50.55 -52.87 -26.71
N GLY A 308 -51.03 -52.32 -27.82
CA GLY A 308 -52.38 -51.83 -28.02
C GLY A 308 -52.56 -50.33 -27.79
N THR A 309 -51.49 -49.58 -27.53
CA THR A 309 -51.44 -48.11 -27.55
C THR A 309 -50.82 -47.66 -28.87
N GLY A 310 -51.43 -46.70 -29.56
CA GLY A 310 -50.86 -46.20 -30.82
C GLY A 310 -49.63 -45.32 -30.59
N ASP A 311 -48.68 -45.37 -31.51
CA ASP A 311 -47.38 -44.69 -31.44
C ASP A 311 -47.48 -43.17 -31.16
N ASN A 312 -48.58 -42.50 -31.52
CA ASN A 312 -48.74 -41.06 -31.29
C ASN A 312 -49.23 -40.72 -29.88
N SER A 313 -49.84 -41.68 -29.19
CA SER A 313 -50.33 -41.57 -27.81
C SER A 313 -49.43 -42.30 -26.81
N ASP A 314 -48.55 -43.17 -27.30
CA ASP A 314 -47.59 -43.90 -26.49
C ASP A 314 -46.33 -43.05 -26.20
N ALA A 315 -46.00 -42.88 -24.91
CA ALA A 315 -44.76 -42.22 -24.51
C ALA A 315 -43.51 -43.07 -24.85
N PHE A 316 -43.67 -44.38 -24.96
CA PHE A 316 -42.63 -45.35 -25.29
C PHE A 316 -43.05 -46.29 -26.44
N PRO A 317 -43.18 -45.79 -27.69
CA PRO A 317 -43.73 -46.55 -28.83
C PRO A 317 -42.94 -47.81 -29.26
N ASN A 318 -41.88 -48.18 -28.56
CA ASN A 318 -41.06 -49.35 -28.88
C ASN A 318 -40.84 -50.26 -27.66
N ASP A 319 -41.49 -49.97 -26.53
CA ASP A 319 -41.43 -50.74 -25.30
C ASP A 319 -42.83 -51.08 -24.79
N ALA A 320 -43.31 -52.25 -25.19
CA ALA A 320 -44.64 -52.78 -24.82
C ALA A 320 -44.89 -53.00 -23.32
N THR A 321 -43.95 -52.63 -22.44
CA THR A 321 -44.12 -52.66 -20.98
C THR A 321 -44.42 -51.30 -20.37
N GLU A 322 -44.27 -50.22 -21.13
CA GLU A 322 -44.47 -48.84 -20.69
C GLU A 322 -45.30 -48.08 -21.70
N THR A 323 -46.35 -47.38 -21.25
CA THR A 323 -47.24 -46.60 -22.14
C THR A 323 -47.41 -45.15 -21.70
N VAL A 324 -47.09 -44.85 -20.44
CA VAL A 324 -47.36 -43.56 -19.80
C VAL A 324 -46.13 -43.12 -19.03
N ASP A 325 -45.72 -41.89 -19.28
CA ASP A 325 -44.72 -41.14 -18.54
C ASP A 325 -45.44 -39.93 -17.92
N SER A 326 -45.81 -40.01 -16.64
CA SER A 326 -46.74 -39.03 -16.04
C SER A 326 -46.07 -37.69 -15.73
N ASP A 327 -44.77 -37.67 -15.45
CA ASP A 327 -44.02 -36.48 -15.07
C ASP A 327 -43.02 -36.03 -16.14
N GLY A 328 -42.76 -36.87 -17.15
CA GLY A 328 -42.07 -36.52 -18.39
C GLY A 328 -40.55 -36.65 -18.30
N ASP A 329 -40.03 -37.49 -17.41
CA ASP A 329 -38.58 -37.64 -17.22
C ASP A 329 -37.91 -38.69 -18.13
N GLY A 330 -38.72 -39.47 -18.85
CA GLY A 330 -38.27 -40.50 -19.77
C GLY A 330 -38.17 -41.91 -19.17
N THR A 331 -38.62 -42.13 -17.94
CA THR A 331 -38.86 -43.46 -17.36
C THR A 331 -40.36 -43.74 -17.33
N GLY A 332 -40.77 -44.92 -17.78
CA GLY A 332 -42.20 -45.26 -17.80
C GLY A 332 -42.73 -45.57 -16.40
N ASN A 333 -44.00 -45.23 -16.16
CA ASN A 333 -44.64 -45.37 -14.84
C ASN A 333 -44.54 -46.77 -14.21
N ASN A 334 -44.40 -47.87 -14.97
CA ASN A 334 -44.29 -49.21 -14.40
C ASN A 334 -42.86 -49.54 -13.94
N ALA A 335 -41.85 -48.88 -14.51
CA ALA A 335 -40.44 -49.00 -14.17
C ALA A 335 -39.98 -47.93 -13.17
N ASP A 336 -40.70 -46.82 -13.10
CA ASP A 336 -40.42 -45.69 -12.22
C ASP A 336 -40.91 -45.93 -10.79
N ALA A 337 -40.00 -45.81 -9.81
CA ALA A 337 -40.34 -45.87 -8.39
C ALA A 337 -41.15 -44.65 -7.92
N PHE A 338 -41.00 -43.51 -8.60
CA PHE A 338 -41.67 -42.24 -8.32
C PHE A 338 -42.40 -41.66 -9.56
N PRO A 339 -43.49 -42.30 -10.07
CA PRO A 339 -44.16 -41.95 -11.32
C PRO A 339 -44.87 -40.58 -11.38
N ASN A 340 -44.60 -39.65 -10.47
CA ASN A 340 -45.14 -38.29 -10.51
C ASN A 340 -44.09 -37.24 -10.09
N ASP A 341 -42.83 -37.63 -9.94
CA ASP A 341 -41.70 -36.77 -9.60
C ASP A 341 -40.56 -36.98 -10.61
N ALA A 342 -40.55 -36.14 -11.64
CA ALA A 342 -39.56 -36.19 -12.72
C ALA A 342 -38.09 -35.98 -12.29
N SER A 343 -37.82 -35.79 -10.99
CA SER A 343 -36.45 -35.72 -10.46
C SER A 343 -35.96 -37.03 -9.85
N GLU A 344 -36.81 -38.03 -9.69
CA GLU A 344 -36.49 -39.32 -9.06
C GLU A 344 -37.06 -40.48 -9.88
N THR A 345 -36.24 -41.51 -10.11
CA THR A 345 -36.68 -42.69 -10.90
C THR A 345 -36.40 -44.03 -10.20
N LEU A 346 -35.50 -44.02 -9.22
CA LEU A 346 -34.97 -45.18 -8.54
C LEU A 346 -35.06 -44.97 -7.02
N ASP A 347 -35.28 -46.08 -6.32
CA ASP A 347 -35.31 -46.23 -4.86
C ASP A 347 -34.54 -47.52 -4.56
N SER A 348 -33.22 -47.41 -4.50
CA SER A 348 -32.29 -48.54 -4.56
C SER A 348 -32.36 -49.42 -3.31
N ASP A 349 -32.64 -48.84 -2.16
CA ASP A 349 -32.74 -49.53 -0.87
C ASP A 349 -34.20 -49.74 -0.37
N GLY A 350 -35.18 -49.07 -0.99
CA GLY A 350 -36.60 -49.25 -0.76
C GLY A 350 -37.14 -48.52 0.46
N ASP A 351 -36.48 -47.43 0.87
CA ASP A 351 -36.80 -46.65 2.06
C ASP A 351 -37.89 -45.59 1.79
N GLY A 352 -38.10 -45.26 0.51
CA GLY A 352 -39.12 -44.32 0.02
C GLY A 352 -38.62 -42.92 -0.29
N THR A 353 -37.32 -42.66 -0.18
CA THR A 353 -36.60 -41.51 -0.72
C THR A 353 -35.98 -41.91 -2.06
N GLY A 354 -35.98 -41.01 -3.05
CA GLY A 354 -35.39 -41.33 -4.36
C GLY A 354 -33.88 -41.15 -4.35
N ASP A 355 -33.17 -42.00 -5.10
CA ASP A 355 -31.70 -42.06 -5.15
C ASP A 355 -31.02 -40.70 -5.40
N ASN A 356 -31.65 -39.74 -6.10
CA ASN A 356 -31.03 -38.43 -6.34
C ASN A 356 -31.17 -37.45 -5.16
N SER A 357 -32.13 -37.70 -4.26
CA SER A 357 -32.37 -36.94 -3.04
C SER A 357 -31.86 -37.65 -1.79
N ASP A 358 -31.56 -38.93 -1.89
CA ASP A 358 -31.03 -39.75 -0.83
C ASP A 358 -29.49 -39.61 -0.74
N ALA A 359 -29.00 -39.17 0.42
CA ALA A 359 -27.56 -39.12 0.67
C ALA A 359 -26.93 -40.52 0.79
N PHE A 360 -27.73 -41.54 1.10
CA PHE A 360 -27.34 -42.92 1.36
C PHE A 360 -28.24 -43.91 0.61
N ASP A 361 -28.28 -43.82 -0.73
CA ASP A 361 -29.08 -44.63 -1.66
C ASP A 361 -28.97 -46.18 -1.53
N ASP A 362 -28.04 -46.70 -0.74
CA ASP A 362 -27.84 -48.12 -0.46
C ASP A 362 -28.16 -48.53 1.02
N ASP A 363 -28.51 -47.58 1.92
CA ASP A 363 -28.80 -47.82 3.34
C ASP A 363 -30.19 -47.31 3.77
N PRO A 364 -31.18 -48.21 3.89
CA PRO A 364 -32.59 -47.83 4.13
C PRO A 364 -32.88 -47.36 5.56
N THR A 365 -31.83 -47.07 6.34
CA THR A 365 -31.94 -46.50 7.68
C THR A 365 -31.47 -45.05 7.77
N GLU A 366 -30.87 -44.52 6.70
CA GLU A 366 -30.38 -43.14 6.63
C GLU A 366 -30.80 -42.53 5.30
N THR A 367 -31.21 -41.26 5.31
CA THR A 367 -31.61 -40.54 4.08
C THR A 367 -31.04 -39.13 4.00
N VAL A 368 -30.54 -38.62 5.13
CA VAL A 368 -30.10 -37.24 5.30
C VAL A 368 -28.71 -37.28 5.91
N ASP A 369 -27.83 -36.45 5.36
CA ASP A 369 -26.50 -36.10 5.86
C ASP A 369 -26.49 -34.57 5.95
N THR A 370 -26.89 -34.04 7.11
CA THR A 370 -27.19 -32.62 7.26
C THR A 370 -25.93 -31.75 7.13
N ASP A 371 -24.79 -32.24 7.58
CA ASP A 371 -23.52 -31.51 7.56
C ASP A 371 -22.53 -31.94 6.45
N GLY A 372 -22.79 -33.07 5.80
CA GLY A 372 -22.08 -33.57 4.63
C GLY A 372 -20.79 -34.33 4.93
N ASP A 373 -20.68 -34.90 6.13
CA ASP A 373 -19.47 -35.59 6.60
C ASP A 373 -19.39 -37.08 6.17
N GLY A 374 -20.53 -37.63 5.72
CA GLY A 374 -20.68 -39.01 5.26
C GLY A 374 -21.22 -39.99 6.31
N THR A 375 -21.63 -39.51 7.48
CA THR A 375 -22.42 -40.24 8.49
C THR A 375 -23.87 -39.77 8.42
N GLY A 376 -24.82 -40.69 8.42
CA GLY A 376 -26.24 -40.30 8.34
C GLY A 376 -26.77 -39.78 9.68
N ASP A 377 -27.71 -38.83 9.62
CA ASP A 377 -28.26 -38.13 10.80
C ASP A 377 -28.75 -39.06 11.92
N ASN A 378 -29.25 -40.29 11.64
CA ASN A 378 -29.70 -41.18 12.73
C ASN A 378 -28.56 -41.95 13.42
N ALA A 379 -27.40 -42.06 12.77
CA ALA A 379 -26.18 -42.67 13.31
C ALA A 379 -25.21 -41.63 13.87
N ASP A 380 -25.37 -40.36 13.48
CA ASP A 380 -24.55 -39.24 13.90
C ASP A 380 -24.98 -38.68 15.28
N ALA A 381 -24.04 -38.59 16.21
CA ALA A 381 -24.28 -37.92 17.50
C ALA A 381 -24.34 -36.38 17.36
N PHE A 382 -23.77 -35.83 16.28
CA PHE A 382 -23.60 -34.41 16.00
C PHE A 382 -23.97 -34.07 14.54
N ASP A 383 -25.23 -34.34 14.17
CA ASP A 383 -25.82 -34.13 12.83
C ASP A 383 -25.68 -32.72 12.19
N ASP A 384 -25.19 -31.71 12.93
CA ASP A 384 -24.94 -30.34 12.45
C ASP A 384 -23.43 -29.96 12.42
N ASP A 385 -22.51 -30.84 12.83
CA ASP A 385 -21.06 -30.59 12.92
C ASP A 385 -20.22 -31.65 12.17
N PRO A 386 -19.74 -31.34 10.96
CA PRO A 386 -19.08 -32.32 10.08
C PRO A 386 -17.66 -32.70 10.52
N THR A 387 -17.27 -32.33 11.73
CA THR A 387 -15.99 -32.68 12.34
C THR A 387 -16.13 -33.68 13.49
N GLU A 388 -17.35 -33.99 13.91
CA GLU A 388 -17.64 -34.91 15.01
C GLU A 388 -18.77 -35.87 14.61
N THR A 389 -18.64 -37.15 14.93
CA THR A 389 -19.67 -38.17 14.60
C THR A 389 -20.00 -39.11 15.76
N VAL A 390 -19.10 -39.22 16.73
CA VAL A 390 -19.17 -40.17 17.83
C VAL A 390 -18.99 -39.40 19.14
N ASP A 391 -19.80 -39.76 20.13
CA ASP A 391 -19.72 -39.33 21.52
C ASP A 391 -19.67 -40.60 22.38
N THR A 392 -18.47 -41.09 22.65
CA THR A 392 -18.23 -42.43 23.21
C THR A 392 -18.73 -42.53 24.66
N ASP A 393 -18.63 -41.47 25.45
CA ASP A 393 -19.03 -41.47 26.86
C ASP A 393 -20.33 -40.70 27.17
N GLY A 394 -20.87 -39.98 26.20
CA GLY A 394 -22.19 -39.37 26.22
C GLY A 394 -22.23 -38.03 26.95
N ASP A 395 -21.12 -37.30 27.01
CA ASP A 395 -21.00 -36.04 27.74
C ASP A 395 -21.38 -34.80 26.91
N GLY A 396 -21.50 -34.98 25.59
CA GLY A 396 -21.90 -33.97 24.62
C GLY A 396 -20.74 -33.23 23.92
N VAL A 397 -19.50 -33.66 24.11
CA VAL A 397 -18.34 -33.30 23.27
C VAL A 397 -18.01 -34.49 22.37
N GLY A 398 -17.70 -34.23 21.10
CA GLY A 398 -17.37 -35.30 20.16
C GLY A 398 -15.97 -35.85 20.37
N ASP A 399 -15.78 -37.14 20.09
CA ASP A 399 -14.52 -37.88 20.30
C ASP A 399 -13.29 -37.22 19.64
N ASN A 400 -13.44 -36.42 18.56
CA ASN A 400 -12.27 -35.75 17.94
C ASN A 400 -11.88 -34.46 18.67
N ALA A 401 -12.80 -33.83 19.39
CA ALA A 401 -12.57 -32.64 20.21
C ALA A 401 -12.34 -32.98 21.69
N ASP A 402 -12.71 -34.18 22.12
CA ASP A 402 -12.55 -34.67 23.49
C ASP A 402 -11.20 -35.36 23.69
N GLU A 403 -10.35 -34.77 24.54
CA GLU A 403 -9.06 -35.36 24.90
C GLU A 403 -9.21 -36.60 25.81
N PHE A 404 -10.38 -36.77 26.42
CA PHE A 404 -10.75 -37.84 27.33
C PHE A 404 -12.06 -38.54 26.91
N ASP A 405 -12.17 -38.92 25.64
CA ASP A 405 -13.29 -39.63 24.95
C ASP A 405 -13.94 -40.85 25.68
N ASN A 406 -13.45 -41.27 26.84
CA ASN A 406 -13.99 -42.37 27.64
C ASN A 406 -14.31 -41.95 29.09
N ASP A 407 -14.13 -40.69 29.47
CA ASP A 407 -14.41 -40.14 30.80
C ASP A 407 -15.40 -38.96 30.72
N PRO A 408 -16.69 -39.17 31.00
CA PRO A 408 -17.73 -38.16 30.78
C PRO A 408 -17.72 -37.03 31.82
N THR A 409 -16.63 -36.90 32.57
CA THR A 409 -16.39 -35.84 33.54
C THR A 409 -15.21 -34.94 33.17
N GLU A 410 -14.47 -35.26 32.12
CA GLU A 410 -13.31 -34.50 31.63
C GLU A 410 -13.39 -34.38 30.12
N THR A 411 -13.01 -33.22 29.56
CA THR A 411 -13.01 -33.01 28.09
C THR A 411 -11.78 -32.29 27.57
N VAL A 412 -11.05 -31.62 28.46
CA VAL A 412 -9.94 -30.72 28.13
C VAL A 412 -8.80 -30.99 29.10
N ASP A 413 -7.58 -31.04 28.58
CA ASP A 413 -6.31 -31.00 29.33
C ASP A 413 -5.54 -29.76 28.86
N THR A 414 -5.72 -28.64 29.55
CA THR A 414 -5.26 -27.32 29.08
C THR A 414 -3.73 -27.23 29.02
N ASP A 415 -3.01 -27.92 29.92
CA ASP A 415 -1.55 -27.88 30.00
C ASP A 415 -0.85 -29.15 29.50
N GLY A 416 -1.61 -30.22 29.24
CA GLY A 416 -1.15 -31.45 28.59
C GLY A 416 -0.41 -32.41 29.53
N ASP A 417 -0.67 -32.36 30.83
CA ASP A 417 -0.02 -33.22 31.82
C ASP A 417 -0.66 -34.62 31.97
N GLY A 418 -1.85 -34.80 31.39
CA GLY A 418 -2.64 -36.02 31.39
C GLY A 418 -3.76 -36.06 32.46
N THR A 419 -3.96 -34.98 33.20
CA THR A 419 -5.06 -34.79 34.16
C THR A 419 -6.08 -33.83 33.54
N GLY A 420 -7.36 -34.22 33.49
CA GLY A 420 -8.38 -33.33 32.94
C GLY A 420 -8.65 -32.12 33.82
N ASP A 421 -8.96 -30.97 33.19
CA ASP A 421 -9.14 -29.66 33.82
C ASP A 421 -10.12 -29.66 35.03
N ASN A 422 -11.13 -30.54 35.07
CA ASN A 422 -12.08 -30.56 36.20
C ASN A 422 -11.51 -31.28 37.44
N SER A 423 -10.54 -32.17 37.24
CA SER A 423 -9.84 -32.90 38.30
C SER A 423 -8.49 -32.28 38.64
N ASP A 424 -7.96 -31.44 37.77
CA ASP A 424 -6.70 -30.73 37.97
C ASP A 424 -6.87 -29.52 38.91
N ALA A 425 -6.04 -29.46 39.95
CA ALA A 425 -5.99 -28.31 40.86
C ALA A 425 -5.31 -27.07 40.23
N PHE A 426 -4.43 -27.28 39.25
CA PHE A 426 -3.69 -26.26 38.49
C PHE A 426 -3.75 -26.51 36.97
N PRO A 427 -4.93 -26.37 36.32
CA PRO A 427 -5.11 -26.72 34.90
C PRO A 427 -4.23 -25.96 33.87
N ASP A 428 -3.45 -24.97 34.30
CA ASP A 428 -2.57 -24.16 33.46
C ASP A 428 -1.07 -24.44 33.72
N ASP A 429 -0.74 -25.36 34.64
CA ASP A 429 0.63 -25.69 35.06
C ASP A 429 0.90 -27.20 35.01
N SER A 430 1.42 -27.65 33.87
CA SER A 430 1.74 -29.07 33.61
C SER A 430 2.73 -29.74 34.57
N SER A 431 3.29 -29.00 35.54
CA SER A 431 4.15 -29.55 36.57
C SER A 431 3.43 -29.84 37.89
N GLU A 432 2.16 -29.43 38.03
CA GLU A 432 1.36 -29.56 39.24
C GLU A 432 -0.07 -29.98 38.91
N SER A 433 -0.54 -31.10 39.48
CA SER A 433 -1.91 -31.56 39.25
C SER A 433 -2.72 -31.79 40.53
N SER A 434 -2.09 -31.60 41.69
CA SER A 434 -2.66 -31.92 43.00
C SER A 434 -2.24 -30.88 44.03
N ASP A 435 -3.17 -30.54 44.91
CA ASP A 435 -2.99 -29.67 46.09
C ASP A 435 -3.67 -30.37 47.27
N THR A 436 -2.90 -31.21 47.97
CA THR A 436 -3.41 -32.18 48.94
C THR A 436 -4.01 -31.52 50.19
N ASP A 437 -3.51 -30.37 50.62
CA ASP A 437 -3.99 -29.64 51.79
C ASP A 437 -4.72 -28.32 51.48
N SER A 438 -4.82 -27.99 50.19
CA SER A 438 -5.61 -26.90 49.62
C SER A 438 -5.12 -25.51 50.03
N ASP A 439 -3.81 -25.32 50.05
CA ASP A 439 -3.18 -24.05 50.43
C ASP A 439 -2.80 -23.17 49.24
N GLY A 440 -2.87 -23.72 48.02
CA GLY A 440 -2.62 -23.04 46.76
C GLY A 440 -1.22 -23.24 46.19
N VAL A 441 -0.36 -24.04 46.82
CA VAL A 441 0.90 -24.53 46.25
C VAL A 441 0.74 -25.99 45.85
N GLY A 442 1.18 -26.36 44.65
CA GLY A 442 1.04 -27.74 44.18
C GLY A 442 1.96 -28.71 44.91
N ASP A 443 1.51 -29.96 45.05
CA ASP A 443 2.19 -31.01 45.81
C ASP A 443 3.66 -31.25 45.37
N ASN A 444 4.05 -30.92 44.13
CA ASN A 444 5.44 -31.09 43.67
C ASN A 444 6.33 -29.89 44.01
N ALA A 445 5.77 -28.69 44.14
CA ALA A 445 6.44 -27.45 44.52
C ALA A 445 6.43 -27.20 46.03
N ASP A 446 5.49 -27.82 46.74
CA ASP A 446 5.33 -27.70 48.18
C ASP A 446 6.31 -28.62 48.94
N ALA A 447 7.13 -28.03 49.82
CA ALA A 447 8.00 -28.80 50.70
C ALA A 447 7.21 -29.60 51.76
N PHE A 448 5.98 -29.16 52.08
CA PHE A 448 5.07 -29.78 53.03
C PHE A 448 3.66 -29.99 52.46
N PRO A 449 3.46 -30.91 51.48
CA PRO A 449 2.18 -31.14 50.76
C PRO A 449 0.97 -31.63 51.59
N SER A 450 1.04 -31.59 52.92
CA SER A 450 -0.04 -32.02 53.79
C SER A 450 -0.23 -31.10 55.01
N ASP A 451 0.50 -29.99 55.05
CA ASP A 451 0.42 -28.96 56.06
C ASP A 451 0.26 -27.57 55.42
N ASN A 452 -0.99 -27.17 55.19
CA ASN A 452 -1.37 -25.88 54.62
C ASN A 452 -0.93 -24.61 55.37
N SER A 453 -0.10 -24.75 56.40
CA SER A 453 0.54 -23.64 57.08
C SER A 453 2.03 -23.48 56.75
N GLU A 454 2.61 -24.39 55.97
CA GLU A 454 4.02 -24.38 55.59
C GLU A 454 4.15 -24.78 54.11
N THR A 455 4.94 -24.03 53.33
CA THR A 455 5.14 -24.36 51.90
C THR A 455 6.59 -24.33 51.45
N VAL A 456 7.45 -23.63 52.19
CA VAL A 456 8.86 -23.42 51.89
C VAL A 456 9.69 -23.95 53.06
N ASP A 457 10.83 -24.55 52.73
CA ASP A 457 11.85 -25.09 53.65
C ASP A 457 13.20 -24.63 53.10
N THR A 458 13.59 -23.39 53.42
CA THR A 458 14.69 -22.68 52.75
C THR A 458 16.04 -23.37 52.97
N ASP A 459 16.30 -23.88 54.17
CA ASP A 459 17.52 -24.62 54.52
C ASP A 459 17.41 -26.15 54.32
N GLY A 460 16.20 -26.68 54.17
CA GLY A 460 15.95 -28.11 53.99
C GLY A 460 16.11 -28.93 55.27
N ASP A 461 15.98 -28.32 56.45
CA ASP A 461 16.09 -29.01 57.75
C ASP A 461 14.83 -29.83 58.10
N GLY A 462 13.72 -29.56 57.40
CA GLY A 462 12.42 -30.20 57.56
C GLY A 462 11.45 -29.45 58.48
N THR A 463 11.76 -28.20 58.83
CA THR A 463 10.88 -27.22 59.46
C THR A 463 10.54 -26.16 58.42
N GLY A 464 9.26 -25.85 58.24
CA GLY A 464 8.89 -24.82 57.26
C GLY A 464 9.15 -23.42 57.78
N ASP A 465 9.45 -22.49 56.87
CA ASP A 465 9.84 -21.11 57.15
C ASP A 465 8.83 -20.34 58.05
N ASN A 466 7.52 -20.69 58.06
CA ASN A 466 6.58 -20.00 58.98
C ASN A 466 6.75 -20.45 60.45
N SER A 467 7.38 -21.61 60.67
CA SER A 467 7.63 -22.22 61.98
C SER A 467 9.11 -22.21 62.37
N ASP A 468 10.02 -22.08 61.42
CA ASP A 468 11.43 -21.89 61.70
C ASP A 468 11.68 -20.49 62.30
N LEU A 469 12.83 -20.34 62.95
CA LEU A 469 13.30 -19.08 63.51
C LEU A 469 14.63 -18.64 62.88
N ASP A 470 15.16 -19.43 61.94
CA ASP A 470 16.48 -19.30 61.29
C ASP A 470 16.36 -19.95 59.89
N ASP A 471 15.52 -19.38 59.02
CA ASP A 471 15.01 -20.03 57.78
C ASP A 471 16.12 -20.50 56.82
N ASP A 472 17.33 -19.94 56.89
CA ASP A 472 18.48 -20.29 56.04
C ASP A 472 19.65 -20.98 56.77
N ASP A 473 19.48 -21.26 58.07
CA ASP A 473 20.42 -21.96 58.96
C ASP A 473 21.84 -21.35 59.00
N ASP A 474 21.98 -20.04 58.77
CA ASP A 474 23.25 -19.30 58.82
C ASP A 474 23.75 -19.08 60.26
N GLY A 475 22.85 -19.22 61.24
CA GLY A 475 23.06 -19.08 62.67
C GLY A 475 22.54 -17.75 63.25
N THR A 476 21.90 -16.92 62.44
CA THR A 476 21.29 -15.64 62.78
C THR A 476 19.78 -15.71 62.60
N SER A 477 19.07 -15.89 63.71
CA SER A 477 17.60 -15.95 63.67
C SER A 477 16.93 -14.78 62.93
N ASP A 478 15.91 -15.06 62.11
CA ASP A 478 15.23 -14.15 61.16
C ASP A 478 14.90 -12.77 61.74
N VAL A 479 14.54 -12.72 63.02
CA VAL A 479 14.17 -11.45 63.68
C VAL A 479 15.36 -10.49 63.86
N ASN A 480 16.58 -10.99 63.71
CA ASN A 480 17.82 -10.21 63.73
C ASN A 480 18.62 -10.37 62.43
N ASP A 481 18.05 -11.02 61.41
CA ASP A 481 18.66 -11.19 60.10
C ASP A 481 18.08 -10.17 59.11
N ALA A 482 18.94 -9.47 58.39
CA ALA A 482 18.51 -8.55 57.33
C ALA A 482 18.09 -9.30 56.05
N PHE A 483 18.62 -10.49 55.83
CA PHE A 483 18.36 -11.40 54.72
C PHE A 483 18.01 -12.82 55.21
N PRO A 484 16.85 -13.02 55.87
CA PRO A 484 16.50 -14.29 56.53
C PRO A 484 16.49 -15.55 55.66
N LEU A 485 16.59 -15.42 54.33
CA LEU A 485 16.52 -16.53 53.38
C LEU A 485 17.83 -16.72 52.59
N ASP A 486 18.89 -15.98 52.93
CA ASP A 486 20.18 -16.04 52.27
C ASP A 486 21.30 -16.32 53.26
N SER A 487 21.62 -17.61 53.41
CA SER A 487 22.67 -18.09 54.31
C SER A 487 24.08 -17.49 54.13
N SER A 488 24.28 -16.64 53.13
CA SER A 488 25.53 -15.93 52.89
C SER A 488 25.54 -14.48 53.35
N GLU A 489 24.39 -13.92 53.74
CA GLU A 489 24.24 -12.53 54.16
C GLU A 489 23.36 -12.44 55.40
N SER A 490 23.80 -11.69 56.41
CA SER A 490 23.02 -11.53 57.65
C SER A 490 22.91 -10.08 58.12
N THR A 491 23.69 -9.19 57.51
CA THR A 491 23.88 -7.80 57.94
C THR A 491 23.72 -6.87 56.74
N ASP A 492 23.01 -5.76 56.95
CA ASP A 492 22.76 -4.67 55.99
C ASP A 492 22.97 -3.37 56.77
N SER A 493 24.21 -2.90 56.78
CA SER A 493 24.67 -1.85 57.70
C SER A 493 24.08 -0.47 57.36
N ASP A 494 23.85 -0.17 56.08
CA ASP A 494 23.27 1.10 55.61
C ASP A 494 21.77 1.03 55.27
N LEU A 495 21.19 -0.18 55.21
CA LEU A 495 19.79 -0.49 54.93
C LEU A 495 19.38 -0.21 53.48
N ASP A 496 20.28 -0.37 52.51
CA ASP A 496 19.98 -0.22 51.09
C ASP A 496 19.40 -1.51 50.44
N GLY A 497 19.53 -2.65 51.13
CA GLY A 497 19.06 -3.96 50.71
C GLY A 497 20.10 -4.82 50.00
N ILE A 498 21.38 -4.44 50.00
CA ILE A 498 22.55 -5.27 49.66
C ILE A 498 23.22 -5.69 50.98
N GLY A 499 23.58 -6.96 51.12
CA GLY A 499 24.23 -7.43 52.35
C GLY A 499 25.70 -7.06 52.39
N ASP A 500 26.23 -6.82 53.59
CA ASP A 500 27.60 -6.36 53.82
C ASP A 500 28.67 -7.28 53.19
N ASN A 501 28.41 -8.58 52.94
CA ASN A 501 29.41 -9.42 52.24
C ASN A 501 29.43 -9.20 50.72
N ALA A 502 28.39 -8.58 50.16
CA ALA A 502 28.21 -8.27 48.74
C ALA A 502 28.27 -6.77 48.42
N ASP A 503 28.09 -5.91 49.41
CA ASP A 503 28.32 -4.47 49.30
C ASP A 503 29.81 -4.14 49.29
N ASP A 504 30.19 -3.07 48.59
CA ASP A 504 31.56 -2.53 48.60
C ASP A 504 31.62 -1.20 49.40
N ASP A 505 30.51 -0.72 49.98
CA ASP A 505 30.35 0.53 50.76
C ASP A 505 29.31 0.34 51.89
N ASP A 506 29.66 -0.46 52.91
CA ASP A 506 28.76 -0.99 53.95
C ASP A 506 27.98 0.08 54.74
N ASP A 507 28.47 1.33 54.83
CA ASP A 507 27.81 2.40 55.58
C ASP A 507 27.34 3.60 54.73
N ALA A 508 27.49 3.48 53.40
CA ALA A 508 27.10 4.44 52.38
C ALA A 508 27.57 5.88 52.65
N ASP A 509 28.76 6.04 53.21
CA ASP A 509 29.41 7.34 53.33
C ASP A 509 30.05 7.80 51.99
N GLY A 510 30.16 6.86 51.03
CA GLY A 510 30.67 7.08 49.68
C GLY A 510 32.14 6.70 49.48
N ILE A 511 32.78 6.13 50.50
CA ILE A 511 34.14 5.57 50.46
C ILE A 511 34.01 4.05 50.42
N LEU A 512 34.72 3.40 49.49
CA LEU A 512 34.67 1.94 49.41
C LEU A 512 35.28 1.32 50.67
N ASP A 513 34.76 0.18 51.13
CA ASP A 513 35.23 -0.54 52.33
C ASP A 513 36.73 -0.87 52.30
N THR A 514 37.30 -1.00 51.10
CA THR A 514 38.73 -1.26 50.91
C THR A 514 39.61 -0.04 51.21
N ASP A 515 39.01 1.15 51.11
CA ASP A 515 39.64 2.45 51.18
C ASP A 515 39.22 3.21 52.46
N ASP A 516 38.08 2.87 53.06
CA ASP A 516 37.53 3.51 54.26
C ASP A 516 38.30 3.13 55.54
N ALA A 517 38.86 4.13 56.22
CA ALA A 517 39.58 3.97 57.49
C ALA A 517 38.64 3.59 58.66
N SER A 518 37.37 3.93 58.56
CA SER A 518 36.30 3.65 59.52
C SER A 518 35.83 2.19 59.45
N HIS A 519 35.89 1.60 58.24
CA HIS A 519 35.45 0.24 57.96
C HIS A 519 36.25 -0.83 58.76
N PRO A 520 35.59 -1.84 59.38
CA PRO A 520 36.26 -2.83 60.22
C PRO A 520 37.40 -3.61 59.56
N SER A 521 37.36 -3.81 58.23
CA SER A 521 38.40 -4.52 57.48
C SER A 521 39.74 -3.76 57.46
N ASN A 522 39.70 -2.43 57.62
CA ASN A 522 40.85 -1.53 57.65
C ASN A 522 41.31 -1.17 59.07
N ALA A 523 40.76 -1.83 60.09
CA ALA A 523 41.13 -1.59 61.48
C ALA A 523 42.66 -1.65 61.70
N GLY A 524 43.25 -0.50 62.03
CA GLY A 524 44.68 -0.34 62.31
C GLY A 524 45.54 0.12 61.13
N LYS A 525 44.94 0.41 59.98
CA LYS A 525 45.55 1.26 58.95
C LYS A 525 45.61 2.71 59.45
N LEU A 526 46.51 3.50 58.85
CA LEU A 526 46.69 4.91 59.17
C LEU A 526 45.79 5.74 58.27
N ASP A 527 45.29 6.82 58.83
CA ASP A 527 44.57 7.92 58.20
C ASP A 527 45.18 9.17 58.86
N THR A 528 46.08 9.82 58.13
CA THR A 528 47.01 10.83 58.66
C THR A 528 46.35 12.20 58.76
N ASP A 529 45.43 12.55 57.85
CA ASP A 529 44.75 13.84 57.82
C ASP A 529 43.33 13.81 58.43
N GLY A 530 42.74 12.61 58.60
CA GLY A 530 41.45 12.39 59.22
C GLY A 530 40.26 12.56 58.26
N ASP A 531 40.44 12.31 56.97
CA ASP A 531 39.40 12.43 55.94
C ASP A 531 38.62 11.13 55.66
N ASP A 532 38.87 10.10 56.48
CA ASP A 532 38.29 8.76 56.44
C ASP A 532 38.82 7.87 55.29
N ILE A 533 39.83 8.31 54.53
CA ILE A 533 40.56 7.46 53.56
C ILE A 533 41.87 6.96 54.18
N ILE A 534 42.22 5.71 53.95
CA ILE A 534 43.50 5.16 54.44
C ILE A 534 44.71 5.71 53.64
N ASP A 535 45.82 5.99 54.34
CA ASP A 535 47.11 6.45 53.77
C ASP A 535 47.62 5.57 52.58
N GLU A 536 47.17 4.31 52.47
CA GLU A 536 47.63 3.41 51.40
C GLU A 536 47.08 3.77 50.02
N VAL A 537 45.94 4.47 49.98
CA VAL A 537 45.20 4.83 48.77
C VAL A 537 44.83 6.31 48.70
N ASP A 538 44.97 7.04 49.81
CA ASP A 538 44.85 8.49 49.86
C ASP A 538 45.91 9.14 48.95
N PRO A 539 45.51 10.01 48.00
CA PRO A 539 46.44 10.75 47.16
C PRO A 539 47.17 11.92 47.86
N ASP A 540 46.72 12.33 49.05
CA ASP A 540 47.18 13.52 49.79
C ASP A 540 47.16 13.24 51.31
N ASP A 541 48.07 12.36 51.76
CA ASP A 541 48.13 11.75 53.10
C ASP A 541 48.03 12.77 54.27
N ASP A 542 48.44 14.03 54.10
CA ASP A 542 48.36 15.07 55.14
C ASP A 542 47.36 16.21 54.87
N GLY A 543 46.68 16.14 53.72
CA GLY A 543 45.61 17.02 53.28
C GLY A 543 46.05 18.48 53.11
N ASP A 544 47.28 18.74 52.67
CA ASP A 544 47.79 20.10 52.42
C ASP A 544 47.50 20.65 51.02
N ASP A 545 46.75 19.89 50.21
CA ASP A 545 46.42 20.09 48.79
C ASP A 545 47.58 19.78 47.82
N VAL A 546 48.63 19.09 48.25
CA VAL A 546 49.75 18.64 47.41
C VAL A 546 49.83 17.11 47.38
N ILE A 547 49.51 16.53 46.23
CA ILE A 547 49.50 15.06 46.10
C ILE A 547 50.85 14.43 46.45
N ASP A 548 50.82 13.30 47.16
CA ASP A 548 51.97 12.53 47.64
C ASP A 548 53.09 12.36 46.62
N THR A 549 52.71 12.14 45.35
CA THR A 549 53.67 11.87 44.27
C THR A 549 54.55 13.06 43.90
N VAL A 550 54.16 14.28 44.32
CA VAL A 550 54.93 15.51 44.12
C VAL A 550 55.23 16.23 45.43
N ASP A 551 54.75 15.72 46.56
CA ASP A 551 55.06 16.20 47.89
C ASP A 551 56.40 15.61 48.39
N ALA A 552 57.28 16.48 48.88
CA ALA A 552 58.56 16.05 49.46
C ALA A 552 58.41 15.49 50.88
N PHE A 553 57.37 15.89 51.62
CA PHE A 553 56.99 15.42 52.94
C PHE A 553 55.49 15.08 53.01
N PRO A 554 55.04 13.98 52.36
CA PRO A 554 53.62 13.62 52.25
C PRO A 554 52.85 13.36 53.57
N LYS A 555 53.48 13.52 54.74
CA LYS A 555 52.85 13.27 56.06
C LYS A 555 52.96 14.47 56.99
N ASP A 556 53.45 15.60 56.49
CA ASP A 556 53.58 16.84 57.24
C ASP A 556 52.92 17.98 56.46
N LYS A 557 51.67 18.24 56.81
CA LYS A 557 50.80 19.29 56.26
C LYS A 557 51.42 20.70 56.16
N ASN A 558 52.56 20.93 56.82
CA ASN A 558 53.23 22.23 56.83
C ASN A 558 54.40 22.31 55.82
N GLU A 559 54.77 21.23 55.14
CA GLU A 559 55.96 21.16 54.29
C GLU A 559 55.69 20.35 53.02
N SER A 560 55.61 21.01 51.85
CA SER A 560 55.39 20.31 50.56
C SER A 560 56.56 20.39 49.58
N MET A 561 57.61 21.14 49.93
CA MET A 561 58.73 21.42 49.02
C MET A 561 60.07 21.30 49.75
N ASP A 562 61.04 20.68 49.08
CA ASP A 562 62.45 20.64 49.46
C ASP A 562 63.27 21.08 48.25
N SER A 563 63.59 22.37 48.19
CA SER A 563 64.11 23.01 46.97
C SER A 563 65.58 22.70 46.67
N ASP A 564 66.36 22.34 47.69
CA ASP A 564 67.77 21.96 47.55
C ASP A 564 68.07 20.49 47.92
N GLU A 565 67.03 19.72 48.25
CA GLU A 565 67.04 18.27 48.48
C GLU A 565 67.87 17.86 49.70
N ASP A 566 67.83 18.68 50.76
CA ASP A 566 68.62 18.48 51.97
C ASP A 566 67.85 17.73 53.09
N GLY A 567 66.54 17.59 52.94
CA GLY A 567 65.63 16.88 53.83
C GLY A 567 64.94 17.75 54.88
N VAL A 568 65.11 19.08 54.85
CA VAL A 568 64.31 20.04 55.61
C VAL A 568 63.38 20.79 54.64
N GLY A 569 62.09 20.85 54.96
CA GLY A 569 61.14 21.52 54.09
C GLY A 569 61.35 23.03 54.05
N ASN A 570 61.03 23.64 52.90
CA ASN A 570 61.21 25.06 52.64
C ASN A 570 60.62 26.00 53.71
N ASN A 571 59.53 25.61 54.42
CA ASN A 571 58.95 26.48 55.44
C ASN A 571 59.73 26.43 56.77
N ALA A 572 60.49 25.36 57.01
CA ALA A 572 61.38 25.17 58.15
C ALA A 572 62.86 25.49 57.85
N ASP A 573 63.23 25.59 56.56
CA ASP A 573 64.58 25.87 56.11
C ASP A 573 64.85 27.38 55.93
N ALA A 574 65.80 27.92 56.71
CA ALA A 574 66.24 29.30 56.58
C ALA A 574 66.99 29.60 55.26
N PHE A 575 67.54 28.56 54.61
CA PHE A 575 68.34 28.63 53.41
C PHE A 575 67.91 27.60 52.35
N ASP A 576 66.62 27.65 51.97
CA ASP A 576 65.92 26.80 50.98
C ASP A 576 66.54 26.62 49.57
N ASN A 577 67.75 27.12 49.33
CA ASN A 577 68.49 26.95 48.08
C ASN A 577 69.98 26.57 48.32
N ASP A 578 70.38 26.27 49.56
CA ASP A 578 71.73 25.87 49.96
C ASP A 578 71.69 24.59 50.84
N PRO A 579 71.91 23.40 50.26
CA PRO A 579 71.74 22.13 50.96
C PRO A 579 72.85 21.83 51.98
N SER A 580 73.68 22.84 52.29
CA SER A 580 74.69 22.79 53.33
C SER A 580 74.34 23.62 54.57
N GLU A 581 73.23 24.35 54.56
CA GLU A 581 72.78 25.22 55.64
C GLU A 581 71.26 25.09 55.82
N THR A 582 70.78 24.94 57.05
CA THR A 582 69.32 24.90 57.34
C THR A 582 68.88 25.83 58.44
N VAL A 583 69.84 26.30 59.24
CA VAL A 583 69.61 27.05 60.46
C VAL A 583 70.41 28.35 60.39
N ASP A 584 69.73 29.45 60.72
CA ASP A 584 70.30 30.76 60.98
C ASP A 584 70.00 31.11 62.44
N SER A 585 70.86 30.66 63.36
CA SER A 585 70.58 30.69 64.81
C SER A 585 70.49 32.12 65.35
N ASP A 586 71.16 33.09 64.74
CA ASP A 586 71.19 34.47 65.19
C ASP A 586 70.51 35.49 64.24
N GLY A 587 70.20 35.08 63.01
CA GLY A 587 69.43 35.86 62.04
C GLY A 587 70.27 36.85 61.23
N ASP A 588 71.58 36.63 61.09
CA ASP A 588 72.49 37.53 60.36
C ASP A 588 72.56 37.26 58.84
N MET A 589 71.86 36.22 58.36
CA MET A 589 71.83 35.72 56.98
C MET A 589 73.07 34.93 56.54
N VAL A 590 73.89 34.47 57.47
CA VAL A 590 74.95 33.48 57.25
C VAL A 590 74.55 32.19 57.98
N GLY A 591 74.50 31.07 57.27
CA GLY A 591 74.11 29.79 57.88
C GLY A 591 75.11 29.31 58.92
N ASP A 592 74.61 28.63 59.95
CA ASP A 592 75.39 28.18 61.11
C ASP A 592 76.65 27.36 60.76
N ASN A 593 76.68 26.64 59.63
CA ASN A 593 77.87 25.87 59.23
C ASN A 593 78.95 26.74 58.57
N SER A 594 78.57 27.89 58.01
CA SER A 594 79.44 28.88 57.37
C SER A 594 79.81 30.02 58.31
N ASP A 595 79.04 30.20 59.39
CA ASP A 595 79.28 31.19 60.42
C ASP A 595 80.27 30.69 61.48
N LEU A 596 81.34 31.46 61.73
CA LEU A 596 82.28 31.19 62.82
C LEU A 596 81.73 31.58 64.20
N TYR A 597 80.68 32.40 64.25
CA TYR A 597 80.01 32.90 65.44
C TYR A 597 78.47 32.77 65.37
N PRO A 598 77.89 31.56 65.20
CA PRO A 598 76.45 31.35 64.91
C PRO A 598 75.42 31.86 65.94
N ASP A 599 75.86 32.43 67.05
CA ASP A 599 75.00 32.96 68.12
C ASP A 599 75.16 34.49 68.28
N ASP A 600 76.01 35.14 67.47
CA ASP A 600 76.32 36.57 67.54
C ASP A 600 76.01 37.26 66.20
N PRO A 601 74.82 37.87 66.05
CA PRO A 601 74.36 38.38 64.76
C PRO A 601 75.08 39.66 64.31
N SER A 602 76.11 40.04 65.05
CA SER A 602 77.00 41.14 64.72
C SER A 602 78.36 40.69 64.24
N GLU A 603 78.60 39.39 64.05
CA GLU A 603 79.89 38.84 63.64
C GLU A 603 79.72 37.52 62.90
N SER A 604 80.42 37.34 61.78
CA SER A 604 80.42 36.05 61.08
C SER A 604 81.77 35.60 60.54
N ALA A 605 82.84 36.37 60.78
CA ALA A 605 84.18 36.07 60.27
C ALA A 605 85.29 36.38 61.28
N ASP A 606 86.39 35.62 61.18
CA ASP A 606 87.67 35.86 61.83
C ASP A 606 88.75 35.73 60.74
N THR A 607 89.05 36.86 60.09
CA THR A 607 89.82 36.89 58.84
C THR A 607 91.27 36.45 59.04
N ASP A 608 91.86 36.68 60.22
CA ASP A 608 93.25 36.30 60.52
C ASP A 608 93.41 35.10 61.46
N GLY A 609 92.31 34.62 62.04
CA GLY A 609 92.21 33.36 62.77
C GLY A 609 92.77 33.43 64.19
N ASP A 610 92.74 34.61 64.82
CA ASP A 610 93.30 34.83 66.15
C ASP A 610 92.30 34.62 67.30
N GLY A 611 91.03 34.39 66.94
CA GLY A 611 89.93 34.08 67.84
C GLY A 611 89.11 35.29 68.30
N VAL A 612 89.38 36.49 67.77
CA VAL A 612 88.52 37.67 67.91
C VAL A 612 87.88 37.96 66.55
N GLY A 613 86.56 38.04 66.50
CA GLY A 613 85.85 38.30 65.25
C GLY A 613 86.17 39.67 64.67
N ASP A 614 86.06 39.80 63.35
CA ASP A 614 86.49 40.96 62.57
C ASP A 614 85.89 42.31 63.05
N ASN A 615 84.68 42.29 63.61
CA ASN A 615 83.97 43.47 64.10
C ASN A 615 84.36 43.84 65.54
N ALA A 616 84.81 42.86 66.33
CA ALA A 616 85.38 43.05 67.66
C ALA A 616 86.89 43.30 67.64
N ASP A 617 87.56 43.01 66.52
CA ASP A 617 88.99 43.19 66.34
C ASP A 617 89.34 44.58 65.76
N ALA A 618 90.22 45.30 66.45
CA ALA A 618 90.75 46.56 65.95
C ALA A 618 91.71 46.38 64.76
N PHE A 619 92.27 45.18 64.59
CA PHE A 619 93.21 44.82 63.53
C PHE A 619 92.87 43.47 62.83
N PRO A 620 91.73 43.36 62.11
CA PRO A 620 91.16 42.10 61.58
C PRO A 620 91.99 41.33 60.53
N ASN A 621 93.24 41.72 60.31
CA ASN A 621 94.14 41.09 59.34
C ASN A 621 95.55 40.87 59.95
N ASP A 622 95.72 41.10 61.25
CA ASP A 622 96.96 40.92 62.01
C ASP A 622 96.72 40.13 63.31
N ALA A 623 96.73 38.80 63.18
CA ALA A 623 96.54 37.84 64.27
C ALA A 623 97.49 37.95 65.48
N SER A 624 98.44 38.90 65.44
CA SER A 624 99.32 39.18 66.57
C SER A 624 98.81 40.30 67.48
N GLU A 625 97.71 40.97 67.14
CA GLU A 625 97.16 42.09 67.87
C GLU A 625 95.63 42.18 67.72
N THR A 626 94.93 42.35 68.85
CA THR A 626 93.45 42.47 68.85
C THR A 626 92.95 43.79 69.42
N LYS A 627 93.82 44.59 70.04
CA LYS A 627 93.40 45.74 70.85
C LYS A 627 94.21 46.99 70.56
N ASP A 628 93.47 48.08 70.48
CA ASP A 628 93.97 49.44 70.50
C ASP A 628 93.30 50.17 71.68
N SER A 629 93.88 50.04 72.87
CA SER A 629 93.27 50.55 74.11
C SER A 629 93.22 52.07 74.17
N ASP A 630 94.09 52.78 73.45
CA ASP A 630 94.14 54.24 73.43
C ASP A 630 93.63 54.88 72.13
N GLY A 631 93.30 54.06 71.13
CA GLY A 631 92.70 54.48 69.87
C GLY A 631 93.69 55.22 68.96
N ASP A 632 94.99 55.01 69.13
CA ASP A 632 96.03 55.72 68.39
C ASP A 632 96.42 55.04 67.06
N GLY A 633 95.84 53.87 66.78
CA GLY A 633 96.05 53.07 65.58
C GLY A 633 97.28 52.17 65.62
N VAL A 634 97.93 52.03 66.79
CA VAL A 634 99.02 51.08 67.04
C VAL A 634 98.57 50.07 68.09
N GLY A 635 98.81 48.79 67.81
CA GLY A 635 98.50 47.70 68.72
C GLY A 635 99.09 47.83 70.12
N ASP A 636 98.32 47.46 71.14
CA ASP A 636 98.75 47.45 72.55
C ASP A 636 100.04 46.63 72.77
N ILE A 637 100.25 45.52 72.06
CA ILE A 637 101.45 44.68 72.13
C ILE A 637 102.64 45.41 71.51
N GLU A 638 102.46 46.07 70.37
CA GLU A 638 103.50 46.89 69.75
C GLU A 638 103.86 48.10 70.63
N GLN A 639 102.87 48.70 71.29
CA GLN A 639 103.07 49.80 72.22
C GLN A 639 103.81 49.34 73.49
N GLN A 640 103.39 48.24 74.12
CA GLN A 640 104.06 47.66 75.29
C GLN A 640 105.51 47.24 74.99
N ALA A 641 105.76 46.64 73.81
CA ALA A 641 107.12 46.31 73.38
C ALA A 641 108.01 47.57 73.25
N SER A 642 107.43 48.66 72.73
CA SER A 642 108.07 49.97 72.63
C SER A 642 108.33 50.60 74.00
N GLU A 643 107.37 50.52 74.93
CA GLU A 643 107.51 50.99 76.30
C GLU A 643 108.54 50.20 77.10
N ASP A 644 108.57 48.88 76.99
CA ASP A 644 109.57 48.02 77.65
C ASP A 644 110.97 48.25 77.11
N LYS A 645 111.09 48.56 75.82
CA LYS A 645 112.35 49.04 75.23
C LYS A 645 112.76 50.38 75.84
N ALA A 646 111.82 51.31 76.03
CA ALA A 646 112.08 52.58 76.72
C ALA A 646 112.40 52.40 78.21
N LYS A 647 111.76 51.44 78.90
CA LYS A 647 111.97 51.08 80.30
C LYS A 647 113.31 50.40 80.52
N ARG A 648 113.72 49.47 79.65
CA ARG A 648 115.09 48.90 79.63
C ARG A 648 116.13 49.99 79.46
N ASN A 649 115.91 50.93 78.54
CA ASN A 649 116.80 52.07 78.36
C ASN A 649 116.86 52.95 79.62
N LYS A 650 115.73 53.20 80.29
CA LYS A 650 115.68 53.88 81.60
C LYS A 650 116.36 53.10 82.72
N ILE A 651 116.22 51.77 82.79
CA ILE A 651 116.85 50.91 83.81
C ILE A 651 118.37 50.89 83.62
N ILE A 652 118.87 50.83 82.38
CA ILE A 652 120.31 50.97 82.10
C ILE A 652 120.84 52.31 82.63
N ILE A 653 120.07 53.39 82.47
CA ILE A 653 120.41 54.73 83.00
C ILE A 653 120.34 54.75 84.54
N ILE A 654 119.37 54.10 85.17
CA ILE A 654 119.21 54.07 86.63
C ILE A 654 120.25 53.15 87.31
N VAL A 655 120.60 52.01 86.73
CA VAL A 655 121.69 51.13 87.22
C VAL A 655 123.04 51.85 87.15
N ALA A 656 123.26 52.68 86.13
CA ALA A 656 124.44 53.55 86.05
C ALA A 656 124.47 54.63 87.16
N LEU A 657 123.30 55.05 87.67
CA LEU A 657 123.17 56.04 88.76
C LEU A 657 123.18 55.41 90.17
N VAL A 658 122.66 54.19 90.34
CA VAL A 658 122.58 53.49 91.65
C VAL A 658 123.92 52.89 92.09
N LEU A 659 124.86 52.61 91.17
CA LEU A 659 126.24 52.24 91.54
C LEU A 659 127.03 53.40 92.19
N ILE A 660 126.53 54.65 92.12
CA ILE A 660 127.22 55.85 92.62
C ILE A 660 126.74 56.27 94.03
N SER A 661 125.63 55.75 94.55
CA SER A 661 125.07 56.27 95.82
C SER A 661 124.25 55.23 96.60
N GLY A 662 124.91 54.42 97.43
CA GLY A 662 124.23 53.46 98.30
C GLY A 662 125.12 52.69 99.27
N ALA A 663 125.82 53.40 100.16
CA ALA A 663 126.36 52.84 101.40
C ALA A 663 125.50 53.34 102.58
N VAL A 664 124.95 52.38 103.35
CA VAL A 664 124.45 52.49 104.74
C VAL A 664 123.07 53.18 104.92
N ALA A 665 122.12 52.69 105.71
CA ALA A 665 121.76 51.39 106.27
C ALA A 665 120.40 51.54 107.02
N THR A 666 119.48 50.61 106.78
CA THR A 666 118.76 49.78 107.78
C THR A 666 117.85 50.35 108.92
N VAL A 667 116.59 49.86 108.92
CA VAL A 667 115.90 48.98 109.93
C VAL A 667 115.07 49.57 111.10
N LEU A 668 113.88 48.96 111.32
CA LEU A 668 113.02 48.76 112.54
C LEU A 668 111.56 49.22 112.33
N PHE A 669 110.46 48.65 112.87
CA PHE A 669 110.02 47.35 113.41
C PHE A 669 108.49 47.49 113.73
N MET A 670 107.66 46.50 113.34
CA MET A 670 106.45 45.96 114.03
C MET A 670 105.11 46.71 114.32
N ARG A 671 104.02 45.91 114.12
CA ARG A 671 102.70 45.80 114.83
C ARG A 671 101.61 46.84 114.46
N ASN A 672 100.30 46.56 114.40
CA ASN A 672 99.39 45.51 114.92
C ASN A 672 97.98 45.70 114.27
N GLY A 673 97.10 44.69 114.26
CA GLY A 673 95.63 44.91 114.22
C GLY A 673 94.78 43.81 113.55
N ARG A 674 94.04 43.05 114.36
CA ARG A 674 93.01 42.04 114.00
C ARG A 674 91.61 42.70 113.95
N ASP A 675 90.67 42.14 113.18
CA ASP A 675 89.40 41.64 113.76
C ASP A 675 88.69 40.64 112.82
N GLU A 676 87.99 39.68 113.44
CA GLU A 676 87.20 38.60 112.84
C GLU A 676 85.73 39.01 112.67
N THR A 677 85.01 38.41 111.70
CA THR A 677 83.69 37.82 111.95
C THR A 677 83.35 36.72 110.93
N VAL A 678 82.81 35.63 111.47
CA VAL A 678 82.26 34.43 110.82
C VAL A 678 80.73 34.56 110.79
N LYS A 679 80.06 34.02 109.76
CA LYS A 679 78.86 33.16 109.91
C LYS A 679 78.35 32.61 108.58
N ASP A 680 78.53 31.30 108.46
CA ASP A 680 77.73 30.37 107.69
C ASP A 680 76.25 30.41 108.13
N PHE A 681 75.31 30.14 107.22
CA PHE A 681 73.95 29.72 107.57
C PHE A 681 73.54 28.52 106.71
N SER A 682 73.20 27.47 107.43
CA SER A 682 72.84 26.12 107.01
C SER A 682 71.50 25.99 106.29
N ALA A 683 71.33 24.76 105.76
CA ALA A 683 70.13 23.90 105.74
C ALA A 683 69.41 23.84 104.37
N SER A 684 69.42 22.73 103.63
CA SER A 684 68.91 21.36 103.89
C SER A 684 67.38 21.28 103.98
N GLN A 685 66.74 20.70 102.96
CA GLN A 685 65.83 19.55 103.13
C GLN A 685 65.37 18.97 101.78
N GLU A 686 65.71 17.68 101.58
CA GLU A 686 64.92 16.71 100.84
C GLU A 686 63.53 16.51 101.48
N LEU A 687 62.52 16.04 100.73
CA LEU A 687 62.15 14.60 100.63
C LEU A 687 60.68 14.40 100.15
N ALA A 688 60.52 13.42 99.24
CA ALA A 688 59.44 12.43 99.08
C ALA A 688 57.96 12.88 99.03
N SER A 689 57.24 12.58 97.94
CA SER A 689 56.55 11.31 97.62
C SER A 689 55.44 10.92 98.59
N MET A 690 54.22 10.71 98.07
CA MET A 690 53.46 9.46 98.26
C MET A 690 52.12 9.49 97.50
N ASN A 691 51.85 8.38 96.81
CA ASN A 691 50.55 7.95 96.25
C ASN A 691 49.41 7.98 97.29
N PRO A 692 48.16 7.75 96.85
CA PRO A 692 47.65 6.37 97.00
C PRO A 692 46.85 5.84 95.80
N VAL A 693 46.77 4.51 95.76
CA VAL A 693 46.00 3.64 94.88
C VAL A 693 44.75 3.14 95.64
N MET A 694 43.58 3.02 94.98
CA MET A 694 42.79 1.77 94.87
C MET A 694 41.33 1.98 94.35
N GLN A 695 41.04 1.30 93.23
CA GLN A 695 39.91 0.41 92.89
C GLN A 695 38.44 0.91 92.74
N THR A 696 37.92 0.72 91.50
CA THR A 696 36.59 0.21 90.98
C THR A 696 35.38 0.06 91.93
N PRO A 697 34.10 0.28 91.51
CA PRO A 697 33.44 -0.49 90.42
C PRO A 697 32.28 0.16 89.58
N SER A 698 31.99 -0.49 88.44
CA SER A 698 30.74 -0.78 87.68
C SER A 698 29.38 -0.02 87.83
N VAL A 699 28.75 0.17 86.64
CA VAL A 699 27.29 0.15 86.28
C VAL A 699 26.53 1.47 86.57
N THR A 700 25.78 2.13 85.66
CA THR A 700 24.70 1.74 84.72
C THR A 700 24.41 2.94 83.80
N GLN A 701 24.05 2.74 82.53
CA GLN A 701 23.38 3.76 81.70
C GLN A 701 21.90 3.40 81.52
N GLN A 702 21.01 4.39 81.64
CA GLN A 702 19.66 4.45 81.05
C GLN A 702 19.08 5.88 81.24
N PRO A 703 18.05 6.31 80.48
CA PRO A 703 18.23 7.17 79.31
C PRO A 703 17.50 8.52 79.44
N THR A 704 17.78 9.47 78.55
CA THR A 704 16.97 10.69 78.37
C THR A 704 16.39 10.73 76.97
N MET A 705 15.07 10.83 76.90
CA MET A 705 14.24 10.87 75.70
C MET A 705 14.41 12.20 74.95
N GLU A 706 14.56 12.13 73.63
CA GLU A 706 14.25 13.23 72.70
C GLU A 706 13.00 12.92 71.87
N GLN A 707 12.31 13.98 71.48
CA GLN A 707 10.98 13.99 70.87
C GLN A 707 11.03 13.69 69.36
N PRO A 708 9.93 13.16 68.77
CA PRO A 708 9.92 12.76 67.37
C PRO A 708 9.84 13.96 66.43
N VAL A 709 10.70 13.96 65.40
CA VAL A 709 10.60 14.82 64.23
C VAL A 709 9.64 14.15 63.24
N VAL A 710 8.65 14.90 62.78
CA VAL A 710 7.68 14.48 61.77
C VAL A 710 8.34 14.61 60.39
N GLN A 711 8.57 13.49 59.71
CA GLN A 711 9.00 13.46 58.31
C GLN A 711 7.88 13.97 57.39
N GLN A 712 8.25 14.76 56.37
CA GLN A 712 7.35 15.17 55.30
C GLN A 712 7.35 14.11 54.18
N PRO A 713 6.22 13.87 53.50
CA PRO A 713 6.15 12.87 52.45
C PRO A 713 6.94 13.33 51.21
N VAL A 714 7.82 12.45 50.72
CA VAL A 714 8.41 12.53 49.39
C VAL A 714 7.27 12.46 48.37
N ALA A 715 7.22 13.42 47.44
CA ALA A 715 6.17 13.48 46.44
C ALA A 715 6.36 12.38 45.39
N GLU A 716 5.34 11.54 45.21
CA GLU A 716 5.34 10.51 44.17
C GLU A 716 5.50 11.13 42.77
N PRO A 717 6.28 10.48 41.87
CA PRO A 717 6.50 10.99 40.53
C PRO A 717 5.18 11.04 39.75
N THR A 718 4.97 12.15 39.03
CA THR A 718 3.73 12.39 38.29
C THR A 718 3.89 12.03 36.82
N ILE A 719 2.81 11.57 36.18
CA ILE A 719 2.82 11.16 34.77
C ILE A 719 2.94 12.41 33.89
N LEU A 720 4.03 12.49 33.12
CA LEU A 720 4.26 13.58 32.16
C LEU A 720 3.60 13.29 30.80
N GLN A 721 3.66 12.04 30.34
CA GLN A 721 3.12 11.65 29.05
C GLN A 721 2.70 10.18 29.04
N GLN A 722 1.59 9.86 28.37
CA GLN A 722 1.12 8.49 28.14
C GLN A 722 0.75 8.34 26.65
N TRP A 723 1.18 7.25 26.02
CA TRP A 723 0.85 6.95 24.61
C TRP A 723 0.79 5.45 24.37
N THR A 724 0.15 5.04 23.28
CA THR A 724 0.10 3.65 22.81
C THR A 724 0.90 3.56 21.52
N ASP A 725 1.81 2.60 21.41
CA ASP A 725 2.61 2.41 20.21
C ASP A 725 1.86 1.65 19.10
N GLU A 726 2.47 1.52 17.93
CA GLU A 726 1.90 0.83 16.76
C GLU A 726 1.70 -0.69 16.99
N SER A 727 2.29 -1.25 18.05
CA SER A 727 2.16 -2.66 18.47
C SER A 727 1.09 -2.86 19.56
N GLY A 728 0.45 -1.78 20.02
CA GLY A 728 -0.64 -1.84 21.01
C GLY A 728 -0.20 -1.71 22.47
N TYR A 729 1.09 -1.55 22.77
CA TYR A 729 1.58 -1.39 24.14
C TYR A 729 1.39 0.05 24.63
N THR A 730 0.93 0.21 25.88
CA THR A 730 0.72 1.51 26.50
C THR A 730 1.91 1.88 27.39
N TRP A 731 2.48 3.06 27.15
CA TRP A 731 3.70 3.57 27.77
C TRP A 731 3.41 4.83 28.62
N ARG A 732 4.20 5.03 29.68
CA ARG A 732 4.22 6.25 30.51
C ARG A 732 5.65 6.74 30.72
N SER A 733 5.84 8.07 30.65
CA SER A 733 7.05 8.75 31.12
C SER A 733 6.73 9.56 32.37
N MET A 734 7.56 9.42 33.41
CA MET A 734 7.34 10.00 34.73
C MET A 734 8.21 11.24 34.95
N SER A 735 7.89 12.06 35.96
CA SER A 735 8.61 13.31 36.25
C SER A 735 10.02 13.13 36.79
N ASP A 736 10.38 11.93 37.22
CA ASP A 736 11.73 11.53 37.66
C ASP A 736 12.61 10.99 36.50
N GLY A 737 12.08 10.96 35.27
CA GLY A 737 12.79 10.45 34.09
C GLY A 737 12.61 8.96 33.84
N SER A 738 11.92 8.22 34.72
CA SER A 738 11.62 6.81 34.50
C SER A 738 10.57 6.60 33.41
N MET A 739 10.65 5.47 32.71
CA MET A 739 9.62 5.01 31.78
C MET A 739 9.05 3.68 32.23
N ALA A 740 7.74 3.52 32.10
CA ALA A 740 7.04 2.28 32.40
C ALA A 740 6.10 1.88 31.26
N TRP A 741 5.86 0.58 31.10
CA TRP A 741 4.92 0.05 30.12
C TRP A 741 3.92 -0.90 30.77
N TRP A 742 2.72 -0.98 30.19
CA TRP A 742 1.60 -1.74 30.73
C TRP A 742 1.58 -3.17 30.18
N THR A 743 1.60 -4.15 31.08
CA THR A 743 1.57 -5.58 30.75
C THR A 743 0.15 -6.13 30.53
N GLY A 744 -0.88 -5.37 30.93
CA GLY A 744 -2.26 -5.85 31.01
C GLY A 744 -2.79 -5.85 32.44
N THR A 745 -1.90 -6.08 33.41
CA THR A 745 -2.19 -6.20 34.85
C THR A 745 -1.40 -5.22 35.70
N GLU A 746 -0.19 -4.84 35.28
CA GLU A 746 0.70 -3.95 36.05
C GLU A 746 1.61 -3.07 35.17
N TRP A 747 2.25 -2.08 35.81
CA TRP A 747 3.20 -1.18 35.15
C TRP A 747 4.64 -1.63 35.46
N GLN A 748 5.35 -2.08 34.43
CA GLN A 748 6.74 -2.52 34.55
C GLN A 748 7.68 -1.37 34.21
N LYS A 749 8.61 -1.05 35.13
CA LYS A 749 9.64 -0.01 34.94
C LYS A 749 10.72 -0.53 33.98
N ARG A 750 11.22 0.38 33.14
CA ARG A 750 12.28 0.10 32.18
C ARG A 750 13.63 0.64 32.63
#